data_AF-A0A4S4EKX1-F1
#
_entry.id   AF-A0A4S4EKX1-F1
#
_cell.length_a   1.000
_cell.length_b   1.000
_cell.length_c   1.000
_cell.angle_alpha   90.00
_cell.angle_beta   90.00
_cell.angle_gamma   90.00
#
_symmetry.space_group_name_H-M   'P 1'
#
loop_
_entity.id
_entity.type
_entity.pdbx_description
1 polymer ?
#
loop_
_entity_poly.entity_id
_entity_poly.type
_entity_poly.pdbx_seq_one_letter_code
_entity_poly.pdbx_strand_id
1 'polypeptide(L)'
;MAEEDGGWRKKKLGILLSLVVMMFSATINEATAFRREHNNAYATMMYMGTPRDYEFYIATRVMLRSLRRLGVDADLVVIASIDVPPRWVQALEQEDGAKVMSVENLNNPYKNQRNFDRRFKLTLNKLYAWKLVDYDRVVMLDSDNLFLQKTDELFQCGQFCAVFINPCIFHTGLFVLEPSMKVFNDMLHELDIGRNNPDGADQGFIGSYFPDLLDQPMFHPPLNGTKLVGTYRLPLGYQMDASYYYLRLRWSVPCGPNSVITFPGAPWLKPWYWWSWPVLPLGLQWHEQRRQTLGYRAEMLIVLIQSIFYIGIMAVTRLARPSLSKLCYRRADKSISLIQNGLKLVAMWSILAAYIIPFFLIPRTVHPLLGWSLYLLGSLALSSVAVNAFLLPMLPVLIPWLGIFGVLLVMAYPWYPDGVVRALSVFGYAFCYAPLAWLSLVKIMSCLQVSLEREAFLPRLGESTPSPGFNKFIFFFFFFFFLSFHAPLLRALPSSYYVDSLSTATSNSTTYRRQKWVGPSGHRLITVDVNGFGDFRYVQDAVNSVPENNRENVVVQISAGCYIEKVVVPASKPYITLQGAGREATVIEWHDRACDRGPNGQQLRTYQTASVTVLAPFFSARNLSFKNTAPAPMPGMEGWQAAAFRISGDKAYFSGCGFFGAQDTLCDDAGRHYFKECYIEGSIDFIFGNGRSMYKDCELHSIATRFGSIAAQDRKWPYEKTGFAFVRCRVTGTGPLYVGRAMGQYSRIVFSFTYFDDVVAHGGWDDWDHTSNKNKTVFFGVYKCWGPGAAAVRGVSWARELDFESAHPFLAKSFVNGRHWIPPSDA
;
A
#
# COMPACT_ATOMS: atom_id res chain seq x y z
N MET A 1 -59.05 -36.50 -62.80
CA MET A 1 -57.65 -36.17 -63.14
C MET A 1 -57.46 -34.70 -62.87
N ALA A 2 -57.26 -34.36 -61.59
CA ALA A 2 -56.01 -34.50 -60.83
C ALA A 2 -55.14 -33.27 -61.11
N GLU A 3 -55.19 -32.27 -60.22
CA GLU A 3 -54.37 -32.21 -59.00
C GLU A 3 -52.87 -32.26 -59.34
N GLU A 4 -52.29 -31.10 -59.60
CA GLU A 4 -50.92 -30.74 -59.23
C GLU A 4 -50.65 -29.34 -59.78
N ASP A 5 -50.80 -28.29 -58.95
CA ASP A 5 -49.96 -27.08 -59.01
C ASP A 5 -50.39 -25.95 -58.04
N GLY A 6 -51.42 -26.18 -57.22
CA GLY A 6 -51.84 -25.20 -56.20
C GLY A 6 -51.07 -25.26 -54.87
N GLY A 7 -50.23 -26.28 -54.65
CA GLY A 7 -49.76 -26.68 -53.32
C GLY A 7 -48.49 -26.01 -52.79
N TRP A 8 -47.66 -25.41 -53.66
CA TRP A 8 -46.28 -25.04 -53.26
C TRP A 8 -46.10 -23.57 -52.88
N ARG A 9 -46.95 -22.65 -53.34
CA ARG A 9 -46.87 -21.21 -52.97
C ARG A 9 -47.65 -20.82 -51.71
N LYS A 10 -48.74 -21.53 -51.35
CA LYS A 10 -49.49 -21.25 -50.11
C LYS A 10 -48.83 -21.85 -48.86
N LYS A 11 -48.11 -22.97 -48.97
CA LYS A 11 -47.33 -23.53 -47.84
C LYS A 11 -46.10 -22.69 -47.49
N LYS A 12 -45.41 -22.06 -48.46
CA LYS A 12 -44.30 -21.15 -48.16
C LYS A 12 -44.75 -19.85 -47.49
N LEU A 13 -45.90 -19.29 -47.87
CA LEU A 13 -46.41 -18.08 -47.21
C LEU A 13 -46.96 -18.37 -45.80
N GLY A 14 -47.60 -19.51 -45.58
CA GLY A 14 -48.05 -19.94 -44.24
C GLY A 14 -46.91 -20.29 -43.29
N ILE A 15 -45.82 -20.91 -43.79
CA ILE A 15 -44.63 -21.22 -42.98
C ILE A 15 -43.80 -19.95 -42.72
N LEU A 16 -43.72 -19.02 -43.68
CA LEU A 16 -43.04 -17.74 -43.46
C LEU A 16 -43.83 -16.82 -42.52
N LEU A 17 -45.17 -16.81 -42.57
CA LEU A 17 -45.99 -16.04 -41.64
C LEU A 17 -46.01 -16.68 -40.24
N SER A 18 -45.98 -18.01 -40.14
CA SER A 18 -45.86 -18.72 -38.85
C SER A 18 -44.46 -18.59 -38.24
N LEU A 19 -43.40 -18.54 -39.04
CA LEU A 19 -42.03 -18.23 -38.58
C LEU A 19 -41.85 -16.76 -38.22
N VAL A 20 -42.53 -15.83 -38.91
CA VAL A 20 -42.51 -14.40 -38.54
C VAL A 20 -43.35 -14.17 -37.28
N VAL A 21 -44.48 -14.87 -37.09
CA VAL A 21 -45.26 -14.82 -35.84
C VAL A 21 -44.57 -15.57 -34.71
N MET A 22 -43.82 -16.67 -34.93
CA MET A 22 -42.96 -17.28 -33.91
C MET A 22 -41.73 -16.42 -33.57
N MET A 23 -41.19 -15.67 -34.53
CA MET A 23 -40.08 -14.72 -34.29
C MET A 23 -40.56 -13.42 -33.61
N PHE A 24 -41.82 -13.01 -33.81
CA PHE A 24 -42.42 -11.86 -33.12
C PHE A 24 -43.16 -12.22 -31.81
N SER A 25 -43.56 -13.48 -31.60
CA SER A 25 -44.08 -13.95 -30.30
C SER A 25 -42.99 -14.44 -29.35
N ALA A 26 -41.74 -14.60 -29.82
CA ALA A 26 -40.59 -14.90 -28.97
C ALA A 26 -39.91 -13.64 -28.39
N THR A 27 -40.47 -12.44 -28.58
CA THR A 27 -39.91 -11.17 -28.08
C THR A 27 -40.85 -10.39 -27.15
N ILE A 28 -41.92 -11.00 -26.64
CA ILE A 28 -42.66 -10.49 -25.49
C ILE A 28 -42.84 -11.62 -24.47
N ASN A 29 -41.72 -12.18 -24.02
CA ASN A 29 -41.60 -12.44 -22.61
C ASN A 29 -40.80 -11.26 -22.06
N GLU A 30 -41.51 -10.18 -21.71
CA GLU A 30 -41.13 -9.43 -20.52
C GLU A 30 -41.14 -10.45 -19.38
N ALA A 31 -40.04 -11.18 -19.25
CA ALA A 31 -39.58 -11.54 -17.94
C ALA A 31 -39.34 -10.18 -17.28
N THR A 32 -40.36 -9.68 -16.58
CA THR A 32 -40.16 -8.94 -15.35
C THR A 32 -39.27 -9.84 -14.51
N ALA A 33 -37.97 -9.79 -14.78
CA ALA A 33 -36.95 -10.41 -13.98
C ALA A 33 -37.17 -9.77 -12.62
N PHE A 34 -37.76 -10.54 -11.72
CA PHE A 34 -37.98 -10.15 -10.34
C PHE A 34 -36.58 -9.76 -9.85
N ARG A 35 -36.31 -8.46 -9.83
CA ARG A 35 -34.97 -7.94 -9.55
C ARG A 35 -34.75 -8.31 -8.10
N ARG A 36 -33.88 -9.30 -7.86
CA ARG A 36 -33.58 -9.76 -6.51
C ARG A 36 -33.18 -8.53 -5.73
N GLU A 37 -33.97 -8.14 -4.74
CA GLU A 37 -33.63 -7.02 -3.89
C GLU A 37 -32.43 -7.45 -3.05
N HIS A 38 -31.30 -6.81 -3.32
CA HIS A 38 -30.08 -7.03 -2.56
C HIS A 38 -30.00 -5.99 -1.44
N ASN A 39 -29.69 -6.45 -0.23
CA ASN A 39 -29.55 -5.56 0.92
C ASN A 39 -28.21 -4.81 0.94
N ASN A 40 -27.27 -5.16 0.06
CA ASN A 40 -25.93 -4.55 0.00
C ASN A 40 -25.59 -4.11 -1.43
N ALA A 41 -24.61 -3.21 -1.56
CA ALA A 41 -24.15 -2.71 -2.85
C ALA A 41 -22.63 -2.62 -2.98
N TYR A 42 -22.12 -2.94 -4.17
CA TYR A 42 -20.82 -2.44 -4.62
C TYR A 42 -21.06 -1.13 -5.36
N ALA A 43 -20.51 -0.03 -4.84
CA ALA A 43 -20.66 1.30 -5.40
C ALA A 43 -19.36 1.82 -6.00
N THR A 44 -19.46 2.62 -7.05
CA THR A 44 -18.32 3.35 -7.62
C THR A 44 -18.75 4.72 -8.13
N MET A 45 -17.80 5.65 -8.22
CA MET A 45 -18.05 7.03 -8.66
C MET A 45 -17.68 7.19 -10.13
N MET A 46 -18.55 7.87 -10.89
CA MET A 46 -18.27 8.32 -12.25
C MET A 46 -18.53 9.82 -12.36
N TYR A 47 -17.52 10.59 -12.79
CA TYR A 47 -17.65 12.02 -13.04
C TYR A 47 -16.91 12.43 -14.32
N MET A 48 -17.24 13.62 -14.83
CA MET A 48 -16.63 14.20 -16.02
C MET A 48 -15.79 15.44 -15.68
N GLY A 49 -14.86 15.79 -16.56
CA GLY A 49 -14.05 17.00 -16.44
C GLY A 49 -12.55 16.77 -16.56
N THR A 50 -12.12 15.59 -17.04
CA THR A 50 -10.71 15.27 -17.26
C THR A 50 -10.45 14.76 -18.69
N PRO A 51 -9.24 14.90 -19.24
CA PRO A 51 -8.87 14.29 -20.54
C PRO A 51 -8.92 12.75 -20.56
N ARG A 52 -9.32 12.13 -19.46
CA ARG A 52 -9.26 10.71 -19.14
C ARG A 52 -10.66 10.13 -18.85
N ASP A 53 -11.73 10.88 -19.07
CA ASP A 53 -13.08 10.42 -18.69
C ASP A 53 -13.47 9.11 -19.40
N TYR A 54 -13.11 8.95 -20.69
CA TYR A 54 -13.43 7.73 -21.46
C TYR A 54 -12.69 6.48 -20.97
N GLU A 55 -11.43 6.61 -20.53
CA GLU A 55 -10.67 5.47 -20.05
C GLU A 55 -11.18 4.97 -18.69
N PHE A 56 -11.60 5.89 -17.80
CA PHE A 56 -12.25 5.54 -16.54
C PHE A 56 -13.64 4.96 -16.76
N TYR A 57 -14.40 5.46 -17.73
CA TYR A 57 -15.65 4.83 -18.16
C TYR A 57 -15.44 3.35 -18.52
N ILE A 58 -14.46 3.04 -19.38
CA ILE A 58 -14.13 1.65 -19.73
C ILE A 58 -13.68 0.85 -18.52
N ALA A 59 -12.86 1.42 -17.65
CA ALA A 59 -12.39 0.75 -16.43
C ALA A 59 -13.54 0.36 -15.49
N THR A 60 -14.48 1.29 -15.24
CA THR A 60 -15.70 1.05 -14.47
C THR A 60 -16.51 -0.09 -15.07
N ARG A 61 -16.76 -0.08 -16.38
CA ARG A 61 -17.52 -1.16 -17.04
C ARG A 61 -16.88 -2.53 -16.90
N VAL A 62 -15.55 -2.60 -17.06
CA VAL A 62 -14.80 -3.86 -16.88
C VAL A 62 -14.92 -4.34 -15.44
N MET A 63 -14.72 -3.46 -14.45
CA MET A 63 -14.86 -3.80 -13.04
C MET A 63 -16.27 -4.33 -12.69
N LEU A 64 -17.32 -3.62 -13.11
CA LEU A 64 -18.71 -4.02 -12.83
C LEU A 64 -19.07 -5.36 -13.48
N ARG A 65 -18.69 -5.58 -14.74
CA ARG A 65 -18.93 -6.86 -15.42
C ARG A 65 -18.12 -8.00 -14.81
N SER A 66 -16.89 -7.74 -14.35
CA SER A 66 -16.08 -8.72 -13.62
C SER A 66 -16.74 -9.12 -12.29
N LEU A 67 -17.25 -8.18 -11.51
CA LEU A 67 -18.00 -8.46 -10.28
C LEU A 67 -19.26 -9.31 -10.56
N ARG A 68 -20.04 -8.95 -11.59
CA ARG A 68 -21.20 -9.76 -12.01
C ARG A 68 -20.80 -11.19 -12.36
N ARG A 69 -19.70 -11.37 -13.09
CA ARG A 69 -19.24 -12.71 -13.49
C ARG A 69 -18.77 -13.55 -12.30
N LEU A 70 -18.27 -12.91 -11.24
CA LEU A 70 -17.93 -13.56 -9.97
C LEU A 70 -19.18 -13.98 -9.17
N GLY A 71 -20.39 -13.60 -9.62
CA GLY A 71 -21.64 -13.98 -8.97
C GLY A 71 -21.83 -13.32 -7.60
N VAL A 72 -21.47 -12.03 -7.49
CA VAL A 72 -21.69 -11.25 -6.27
C VAL A 72 -23.19 -11.16 -5.93
N ASP A 73 -23.49 -11.21 -4.63
CA ASP A 73 -24.84 -11.11 -4.06
C ASP A 73 -25.10 -9.70 -3.54
N ALA A 74 -24.97 -8.72 -4.44
CA ALA A 74 -25.14 -7.31 -4.15
C ALA A 74 -25.52 -6.54 -5.41
N ASP A 75 -26.19 -5.40 -5.23
CA ASP A 75 -26.41 -4.47 -6.32
C ASP A 75 -25.10 -3.84 -6.79
N LEU A 76 -25.03 -3.57 -8.08
CA LEU A 76 -23.96 -2.78 -8.68
C LEU A 76 -24.46 -1.34 -8.84
N VAL A 77 -23.87 -0.40 -8.12
CA VAL A 77 -24.31 1.00 -8.08
C VAL A 77 -23.24 1.91 -8.68
N VAL A 78 -23.65 2.83 -9.55
CA VAL A 78 -22.78 3.88 -10.06
C VAL A 78 -23.34 5.23 -9.62
N ILE A 79 -22.56 5.95 -8.82
CA ILE A 79 -22.85 7.34 -8.48
C ILE A 79 -22.30 8.19 -9.62
N ALA A 80 -23.17 8.71 -10.47
CA ALA A 80 -22.81 9.46 -11.66
C ALA A 80 -23.04 10.96 -11.45
N SER A 81 -22.03 11.80 -11.70
CA SER A 81 -22.27 13.25 -11.74
C SER A 81 -23.23 13.60 -12.88
N ILE A 82 -24.02 14.65 -12.74
CA ILE A 82 -24.93 15.16 -13.80
C ILE A 82 -24.24 15.41 -15.16
N ASP A 83 -22.93 15.64 -15.17
CA ASP A 83 -22.16 15.87 -16.40
C ASP A 83 -21.88 14.58 -17.20
N VAL A 84 -22.12 13.40 -16.62
CA VAL A 84 -21.89 12.11 -17.30
C VAL A 84 -22.83 12.00 -18.51
N PRO A 85 -22.33 11.70 -19.72
CA PRO A 85 -23.16 11.62 -20.90
C PRO A 85 -24.33 10.64 -20.74
N PRO A 86 -25.58 11.00 -21.13
CA PRO A 86 -26.75 10.13 -20.99
C PRO A 86 -26.57 8.76 -21.65
N ARG A 87 -25.86 8.70 -22.79
CA ARG A 87 -25.50 7.45 -23.47
C ARG A 87 -24.65 6.50 -22.62
N TRP A 88 -23.81 7.03 -21.74
CA TRP A 88 -22.97 6.23 -20.84
C TRP A 88 -23.78 5.74 -19.65
N VAL A 89 -24.67 6.58 -19.11
CA VAL A 89 -25.65 6.17 -18.09
C VAL A 89 -26.52 5.03 -18.61
N GLN A 90 -27.10 5.17 -19.79
CA GLN A 90 -27.90 4.12 -20.43
C GLN A 90 -27.13 2.82 -20.62
N ALA A 91 -25.87 2.89 -21.06
CA ALA A 91 -25.03 1.69 -21.22
C ALA A 91 -24.73 1.01 -19.87
N LEU A 92 -24.46 1.79 -18.81
CA LEU A 92 -24.25 1.25 -17.46
C LEU A 92 -25.51 0.57 -16.91
N GLU A 93 -26.70 1.15 -17.17
CA GLU A 93 -27.97 0.59 -16.69
C GLU A 93 -28.41 -0.62 -17.50
N GLN A 94 -28.44 -0.52 -18.83
CA GLN A 94 -29.05 -1.51 -19.71
C GLN A 94 -28.10 -2.64 -20.08
N GLU A 95 -26.83 -2.33 -20.36
CA GLU A 95 -25.85 -3.33 -20.77
C GLU A 95 -25.10 -3.90 -19.56
N ASP A 96 -24.74 -3.04 -18.61
CA ASP A 96 -23.97 -3.42 -17.43
C ASP A 96 -24.84 -3.66 -16.21
N GLY A 97 -26.17 -3.54 -16.31
CA GLY A 97 -27.15 -3.85 -15.27
C GLY A 97 -26.92 -3.16 -13.93
N ALA A 98 -26.24 -2.01 -13.94
CA ALA A 98 -26.00 -1.21 -12.75
C ALA A 98 -27.23 -0.34 -12.43
N LYS A 99 -27.38 0.06 -11.17
CA LYS A 99 -28.28 1.13 -10.75
C LYS A 99 -27.48 2.44 -10.79
N VAL A 100 -27.90 3.42 -11.59
CA VAL A 100 -27.18 4.69 -11.70
C VAL A 100 -27.88 5.75 -10.86
N MET A 101 -27.16 6.33 -9.90
CA MET A 101 -27.63 7.44 -9.08
C MET A 101 -27.00 8.73 -9.61
N SER A 102 -27.82 9.63 -10.15
CA SER A 102 -27.35 10.94 -10.61
C SER A 102 -27.18 11.91 -9.44
N VAL A 103 -26.03 12.59 -9.37
CA VAL A 103 -25.71 13.54 -8.29
C VAL A 103 -25.06 14.82 -8.83
N GLU A 104 -25.22 15.93 -8.11
CA GLU A 104 -24.52 17.17 -8.42
C GLU A 104 -23.06 17.11 -7.93
N ASN A 105 -22.15 17.81 -8.62
CA ASN A 105 -20.77 17.88 -8.19
C ASN A 105 -20.61 18.73 -6.94
N LEU A 106 -19.94 18.19 -5.93
CA LEU A 106 -19.56 18.94 -4.74
C LEU A 106 -18.45 19.94 -5.09
N ASN A 107 -18.59 21.18 -4.62
CA ASN A 107 -17.54 22.19 -4.74
C ASN A 107 -16.40 21.85 -3.78
N ASN A 108 -15.18 21.73 -4.29
CA ASN A 108 -14.00 21.46 -3.45
C ASN A 108 -13.50 22.77 -2.80
N PRO A 109 -13.65 22.97 -1.47
CA PRO A 109 -13.23 24.20 -0.79
C PRO A 109 -11.70 24.37 -0.76
N TYR A 110 -10.95 23.28 -0.93
CA TYR A 110 -9.49 23.25 -0.86
C TYR A 110 -8.79 23.63 -2.18
N LYS A 111 -9.55 23.94 -3.24
CA LYS A 111 -9.04 24.25 -4.59
C LYS A 111 -7.98 25.37 -4.66
N ASN A 112 -7.96 26.25 -3.67
CA ASN A 112 -7.05 27.39 -3.59
C ASN A 112 -5.82 27.15 -2.68
N GLN A 113 -5.67 25.95 -2.10
CA GLN A 113 -4.50 25.62 -1.30
C GLN A 113 -3.22 25.55 -2.17
N ARG A 114 -2.07 25.92 -1.60
CA ARG A 114 -0.79 26.00 -2.33
C ARG A 114 -0.36 24.69 -2.99
N ASN A 115 -0.72 23.54 -2.40
CA ASN A 115 -0.34 22.20 -2.88
C ASN A 115 -1.49 21.47 -3.59
N PHE A 116 -2.56 22.17 -3.98
CA PHE A 116 -3.73 21.55 -4.59
C PHE A 116 -3.43 21.02 -6.01
N ASP A 117 -3.71 19.74 -6.25
CA ASP A 117 -3.65 19.16 -7.59
C ASP A 117 -5.00 19.31 -8.29
N ARG A 118 -5.01 19.91 -9.49
CA ARG A 118 -6.24 20.08 -10.30
C ARG A 118 -6.98 18.77 -10.58
N ARG A 119 -6.30 17.61 -10.49
CA ARG A 119 -6.91 16.28 -10.61
C ARG A 119 -7.91 15.97 -9.48
N PHE A 120 -7.82 16.64 -8.34
CA PHE A 120 -8.68 16.41 -7.17
C PHE A 120 -9.95 17.27 -7.15
N LYS A 121 -10.25 17.97 -8.25
CA LYS A 121 -11.40 18.87 -8.34
C LYS A 121 -12.73 18.21 -7.94
N LEU A 122 -12.93 16.95 -8.30
CA LEU A 122 -14.21 16.23 -8.15
C LEU A 122 -14.14 14.97 -7.29
N THR A 123 -13.00 14.74 -6.62
CA THR A 123 -12.81 13.52 -5.83
C THR A 123 -13.72 13.46 -4.60
N LEU A 124 -14.10 14.61 -4.03
CA LEU A 124 -15.03 14.69 -2.90
C LEU A 124 -16.43 14.15 -3.21
N ASN A 125 -16.81 13.99 -4.48
CA ASN A 125 -18.09 13.33 -4.82
C ASN A 125 -18.20 11.89 -4.26
N LYS A 126 -17.07 11.28 -3.90
CA LYS A 126 -17.04 9.98 -3.21
C LYS A 126 -17.86 9.95 -1.91
N LEU A 127 -18.05 11.10 -1.27
CA LEU A 127 -18.85 11.23 -0.04
C LEU A 127 -20.33 10.85 -0.24
N TYR A 128 -20.85 10.93 -1.47
CA TYR A 128 -22.21 10.47 -1.78
C TYR A 128 -22.43 8.98 -1.52
N ALA A 129 -21.37 8.19 -1.34
CA ALA A 129 -21.50 6.80 -0.94
C ALA A 129 -22.27 6.63 0.39
N TRP A 130 -22.19 7.61 1.31
CA TRP A 130 -22.97 7.62 2.56
C TRP A 130 -24.46 7.97 2.37
N LYS A 131 -24.86 8.49 1.21
CA LYS A 131 -26.25 8.82 0.87
C LYS A 131 -27.05 7.59 0.41
N LEU A 132 -26.39 6.46 0.14
CA LEU A 132 -26.99 5.21 -0.32
C LEU A 132 -27.72 4.44 0.80
N VAL A 133 -28.63 5.12 1.52
CA VAL A 133 -29.33 4.60 2.72
C VAL A 133 -30.32 3.47 2.47
N ASP A 134 -30.58 3.14 1.20
CA ASP A 134 -31.39 1.97 0.81
C ASP A 134 -30.62 0.65 0.99
N TYR A 135 -29.34 0.71 1.35
CA TYR A 135 -28.47 -0.45 1.54
C TYR A 135 -27.94 -0.53 2.98
N ASP A 136 -27.85 -1.75 3.50
CA ASP A 136 -27.28 -2.01 4.81
C ASP A 136 -25.76 -1.78 4.82
N ARG A 137 -25.07 -2.18 3.75
CA ARG A 137 -23.62 -2.03 3.56
C ARG A 137 -23.28 -1.70 2.13
N VAL A 138 -22.33 -0.77 1.98
CA VAL A 138 -21.79 -0.36 0.69
C VAL A 138 -20.29 -0.60 0.67
N VAL A 139 -19.81 -1.33 -0.33
CA VAL A 139 -18.37 -1.41 -0.65
C VAL A 139 -18.10 -0.38 -1.74
N MET A 140 -17.45 0.72 -1.37
CA MET A 140 -17.06 1.79 -2.28
C MET A 140 -15.74 1.45 -2.97
N LEU A 141 -15.71 1.60 -4.30
CA LEU A 141 -14.63 1.14 -5.18
C LEU A 141 -14.13 2.24 -6.12
N ASP A 142 -12.82 2.27 -6.31
CA ASP A 142 -12.21 2.93 -7.46
C ASP A 142 -12.30 2.03 -8.70
N SER A 143 -12.55 2.64 -9.85
CA SER A 143 -12.59 1.96 -11.15
C SER A 143 -11.31 1.21 -11.55
N ASP A 144 -10.21 1.41 -10.83
CA ASP A 144 -8.94 0.69 -11.03
C ASP A 144 -8.75 -0.48 -10.07
N ASN A 145 -9.81 -0.94 -9.41
CA ASN A 145 -9.81 -2.22 -8.71
C ASN A 145 -10.06 -3.38 -9.68
N LEU A 146 -9.31 -4.47 -9.50
CA LEU A 146 -9.49 -5.73 -10.22
C LEU A 146 -9.72 -6.87 -9.23
N PHE A 147 -10.92 -7.44 -9.26
CA PHE A 147 -11.33 -8.55 -8.40
C PHE A 147 -10.89 -9.90 -9.01
N LEU A 148 -10.15 -10.67 -8.22
CA LEU A 148 -9.68 -12.01 -8.57
C LEU A 148 -10.65 -13.11 -8.10
N GLN A 149 -11.44 -12.83 -7.08
CA GLN A 149 -12.45 -13.72 -6.52
C GLN A 149 -13.63 -12.92 -5.95
N LYS A 150 -14.73 -13.62 -5.65
CA LYS A 150 -15.90 -13.05 -4.96
C LYS A 150 -15.51 -12.62 -3.54
N THR A 151 -15.98 -11.44 -3.09
CA THR A 151 -15.59 -10.80 -1.82
C THR A 151 -16.78 -10.31 -0.98
N ASP A 152 -17.91 -11.00 -1.05
CA ASP A 152 -19.14 -10.56 -0.37
C ASP A 152 -19.05 -10.62 1.15
N GLU A 153 -18.05 -11.33 1.69
CA GLU A 153 -17.71 -11.29 3.11
C GLU A 153 -17.38 -9.87 3.60
N LEU A 154 -16.99 -8.94 2.71
CA LEU A 154 -16.81 -7.52 3.06
C LEU A 154 -18.10 -6.88 3.59
N PHE A 155 -19.29 -7.35 3.20
CA PHE A 155 -20.58 -6.86 3.72
C PHE A 155 -20.84 -7.27 5.17
N GLN A 156 -19.98 -8.09 5.77
CA GLN A 156 -20.05 -8.42 7.20
C GLN A 156 -19.27 -7.40 8.04
N CYS A 157 -18.57 -6.46 7.42
CA CYS A 157 -17.83 -5.42 8.13
C CYS A 157 -18.78 -4.45 8.86
N GLY A 158 -18.27 -3.75 9.88
CA GLY A 158 -19.08 -2.83 10.69
C GLY A 158 -19.37 -1.48 10.00
N GLN A 159 -19.48 -0.39 10.76
CA GLN A 159 -19.92 0.90 10.21
C GLN A 159 -18.92 1.51 9.21
N PHE A 160 -17.62 1.27 9.38
CA PHE A 160 -16.62 1.76 8.45
C PHE A 160 -15.36 0.89 8.48
N CYS A 161 -14.89 0.49 7.30
CA CYS A 161 -13.72 -0.36 7.16
C CYS A 161 -12.88 -0.01 5.94
N ALA A 162 -11.56 0.11 6.09
CA ALA A 162 -10.67 0.42 4.96
C ALA A 162 -9.30 -0.25 5.08
N VAL A 163 -8.63 -0.45 3.94
CA VAL A 163 -7.24 -0.96 3.87
C VAL A 163 -6.26 0.20 4.07
N PHE A 164 -5.01 -0.06 4.50
CA PHE A 164 -3.98 0.97 4.68
C PHE A 164 -2.87 0.87 3.62
N ILE A 165 -2.57 1.98 2.92
CA ILE A 165 -1.45 2.08 1.95
C ILE A 165 -0.15 2.40 2.69
N ASN A 166 -0.27 3.34 3.63
CA ASN A 166 0.75 3.75 4.58
C ASN A 166 0.18 3.44 5.98
N PRO A 167 0.96 2.95 6.96
CA PRO A 167 0.51 2.72 8.33
C PRO A 167 -0.24 3.88 9.00
N CYS A 168 -0.38 5.07 8.41
CA CYS A 168 -1.22 6.15 8.94
C CYS A 168 -2.33 6.68 8.04
N ILE A 169 -2.43 6.23 6.79
CA ILE A 169 -3.48 6.71 5.86
C ILE A 169 -4.12 5.47 5.22
N PHE A 170 -5.43 5.32 5.43
CA PHE A 170 -6.20 4.26 4.79
C PHE A 170 -6.43 4.57 3.32
N HIS A 171 -6.44 3.60 2.42
CA HIS A 171 -6.70 3.82 1.00
C HIS A 171 -8.19 4.07 0.78
N THR A 172 -8.58 5.20 0.17
CA THR A 172 -9.98 5.41 -0.23
C THR A 172 -10.39 4.63 -1.47
N GLY A 173 -9.51 3.82 -2.05
CA GLY A 173 -9.77 3.10 -3.29
C GLY A 173 -10.63 1.87 -3.09
N LEU A 174 -10.66 1.30 -1.88
CA LEU A 174 -11.65 0.32 -1.47
C LEU A 174 -11.94 0.50 0.03
N PHE A 175 -13.20 0.76 0.35
CA PHE A 175 -13.65 0.79 1.74
C PHE A 175 -15.10 0.33 1.85
N VAL A 176 -15.45 -0.22 3.00
CA VAL A 176 -16.82 -0.61 3.36
C VAL A 176 -17.39 0.44 4.29
N LEU A 177 -18.65 0.79 4.11
CA LEU A 177 -19.36 1.72 4.97
C LEU A 177 -20.80 1.26 5.25
N GLU A 178 -21.33 1.68 6.39
CA GLU A 178 -22.76 1.73 6.68
C GLU A 178 -23.30 3.11 6.26
N PRO A 179 -24.20 3.17 5.26
CA PRO A 179 -24.73 4.44 4.79
C PRO A 179 -25.49 5.17 5.89
N SER A 180 -25.36 6.50 5.94
CA SER A 180 -26.03 7.32 6.95
C SER A 180 -26.15 8.75 6.48
N MET A 181 -27.39 9.23 6.33
CA MET A 181 -27.67 10.64 6.04
C MET A 181 -27.11 11.57 7.12
N LYS A 182 -27.04 11.12 8.38
CA LYS A 182 -26.45 11.89 9.48
C LYS A 182 -24.96 12.12 9.25
N VAL A 183 -24.22 11.06 8.95
CA VAL A 183 -22.77 11.13 8.68
C VAL A 183 -22.50 11.92 7.39
N PHE A 184 -23.31 11.71 6.35
CA PHE A 184 -23.17 12.47 5.09
C PHE A 184 -23.35 13.98 5.30
N ASN A 185 -24.42 14.40 5.97
CA ASN A 185 -24.68 15.82 6.23
C ASN A 185 -23.62 16.45 7.14
N ASP A 186 -23.12 15.70 8.12
CA ASP A 186 -22.02 16.14 8.99
C ASP A 186 -20.71 16.33 8.22
N MET A 187 -20.37 15.40 7.31
CA MET A 187 -19.21 15.57 6.42
C MET A 187 -19.33 16.79 5.50
N LEU A 188 -20.53 17.09 4.98
CA LEU A 188 -20.74 18.32 4.21
C LEU A 188 -20.55 19.58 5.07
N HIS A 189 -21.06 19.56 6.30
CA HIS A 189 -20.84 20.66 7.25
C HIS A 189 -19.35 20.87 7.57
N GLU A 190 -18.60 19.78 7.79
CA GLU A 190 -17.16 19.80 8.02
C GLU A 190 -16.35 20.35 6.82
N LEU A 191 -16.81 20.10 5.60
CA LEU A 191 -16.25 20.73 4.40
C LEU A 191 -16.50 22.24 4.39
N ASP A 192 -17.70 22.68 4.76
CA ASP A 192 -18.08 24.10 4.76
C ASP A 192 -17.30 24.92 5.79
N ILE A 193 -17.05 24.35 6.98
CA ILE A 193 -16.25 25.00 8.04
C ILE A 193 -14.73 24.89 7.82
N GLY A 194 -14.31 24.20 6.76
CA GLY A 194 -12.91 24.13 6.34
C GLY A 194 -12.03 23.23 7.21
N ARG A 195 -12.51 22.02 7.56
CA ARG A 195 -11.70 21.00 8.24
C ARG A 195 -10.32 20.84 7.57
N ASN A 196 -9.29 20.60 8.38
CA ASN A 196 -7.95 20.40 7.85
C ASN A 196 -7.90 19.18 6.90
N ASN A 197 -7.52 19.41 5.65
CA ASN A 197 -7.38 18.39 4.62
C ASN A 197 -5.98 18.49 3.97
N PRO A 198 -5.04 17.58 4.27
CA PRO A 198 -3.65 17.69 3.83
C PRO A 198 -3.44 17.57 2.32
N ASP A 199 -4.25 16.78 1.62
CA ASP A 199 -4.12 16.55 0.18
C ASP A 199 -5.16 17.32 -0.66
N GLY A 200 -6.11 17.99 0.00
CA GLY A 200 -7.21 18.70 -0.64
C GLY A 200 -8.19 17.79 -1.40
N ALA A 201 -8.18 16.48 -1.14
CA ALA A 201 -8.95 15.44 -1.83
C ALA A 201 -9.80 14.59 -0.87
N ASP A 202 -10.44 13.54 -1.39
CA ASP A 202 -11.21 12.56 -0.61
C ASP A 202 -10.34 11.79 0.38
N GLN A 203 -9.12 11.42 -0.05
CA GLN A 203 -8.19 10.63 0.73
C GLN A 203 -7.78 11.30 2.05
N GLY A 204 -7.37 12.57 2.01
CA GLY A 204 -7.04 13.35 3.19
C GLY A 204 -8.28 13.74 4.00
N PHE A 205 -9.41 14.05 3.34
CA PHE A 205 -10.64 14.44 4.03
C PHE A 205 -11.21 13.27 4.86
N ILE A 206 -11.50 12.14 4.21
CA ILE A 206 -12.07 10.96 4.91
C ILE A 206 -11.06 10.46 5.95
N GLY A 207 -9.75 10.52 5.63
CA GLY A 207 -8.65 10.26 6.56
C GLY A 207 -8.73 11.06 7.85
N SER A 208 -8.95 12.38 7.73
CA SER A 208 -9.13 13.28 8.87
C SER A 208 -10.48 13.10 9.58
N TYR A 209 -11.50 12.62 8.87
CA TYR A 209 -12.85 12.40 9.40
C TYR A 209 -12.95 11.15 10.28
N PHE A 210 -12.23 10.09 9.93
CA PHE A 210 -12.10 8.87 10.75
C PHE A 210 -10.67 8.70 11.28
N PRO A 211 -10.19 9.59 12.16
CA PRO A 211 -8.79 9.61 12.60
C PRO A 211 -8.41 8.34 13.39
N ASP A 212 -9.39 7.73 14.07
CA ASP A 212 -9.18 6.57 14.94
C ASP A 212 -9.12 5.24 14.19
N LEU A 213 -9.34 5.23 12.86
CA LEU A 213 -9.39 3.98 12.07
C LEU A 213 -8.11 3.15 12.18
N LEU A 214 -6.96 3.80 12.38
CA LEU A 214 -5.68 3.12 12.54
C LEU A 214 -5.62 2.28 13.83
N ASP A 215 -6.27 2.74 14.88
CA ASP A 215 -6.30 2.10 16.19
C ASP A 215 -7.36 0.98 16.27
N GLN A 216 -8.13 0.75 15.20
CA GLN A 216 -9.21 -0.24 15.16
C GLN A 216 -8.72 -1.69 14.98
N PRO A 217 -9.50 -2.70 15.40
CA PRO A 217 -9.17 -4.11 15.16
C PRO A 217 -9.14 -4.47 13.67
N MET A 218 -8.38 -5.50 13.31
CA MET A 218 -8.40 -6.04 11.95
C MET A 218 -9.73 -6.77 11.69
N PHE A 219 -10.32 -6.54 10.52
CA PHE A 219 -11.51 -7.24 10.07
C PHE A 219 -11.19 -8.70 9.78
N HIS A 220 -11.92 -9.58 10.45
CA HIS A 220 -11.95 -11.01 10.17
C HIS A 220 -13.42 -11.40 9.96
N PRO A 221 -13.80 -11.84 8.75
CA PRO A 221 -15.19 -12.15 8.45
C PRO A 221 -15.68 -13.31 9.33
N PRO A 222 -16.78 -13.15 10.07
CA PRO A 222 -17.36 -14.21 10.88
C PRO A 222 -17.81 -15.42 10.04
N LEU A 223 -17.50 -16.64 10.49
CA LEU A 223 -17.87 -17.87 9.76
C LEU A 223 -19.39 -18.07 9.64
N ASN A 224 -20.16 -17.49 10.57
CA ASN A 224 -21.62 -17.54 10.60
C ASN A 224 -22.29 -16.46 9.73
N GLY A 225 -21.51 -15.57 9.08
CA GLY A 225 -22.02 -14.51 8.23
C GLY A 225 -22.63 -13.31 8.97
N THR A 226 -22.46 -13.21 10.30
CA THR A 226 -23.03 -12.09 11.07
C THR A 226 -22.32 -10.78 10.74
N LYS A 227 -23.10 -9.70 10.62
CA LYS A 227 -22.57 -8.35 10.48
C LYS A 227 -21.95 -7.89 11.79
N LEU A 228 -20.76 -7.33 11.71
CA LEU A 228 -20.06 -6.76 12.85
C LEU A 228 -20.58 -5.35 13.16
N VAL A 229 -20.32 -4.90 14.39
CA VAL A 229 -20.57 -3.53 14.86
C VAL A 229 -19.23 -2.96 15.30
N GLY A 230 -18.94 -1.74 14.87
CA GLY A 230 -17.69 -1.02 15.08
C GLY A 230 -17.00 -0.67 13.76
N THR A 231 -15.88 0.03 13.87
CA THR A 231 -14.99 0.31 12.74
C THR A 231 -13.85 -0.70 12.71
N TYR A 232 -13.38 -1.10 11.53
CA TYR A 232 -12.34 -2.14 11.40
C TYR A 232 -11.32 -1.82 10.31
N ARG A 233 -10.11 -2.37 10.44
CA ARG A 233 -9.09 -2.31 9.40
C ARG A 233 -9.19 -3.51 8.47
N LEU A 234 -9.31 -3.29 7.17
CA LEU A 234 -9.32 -4.37 6.20
C LEU A 234 -7.90 -4.94 5.98
N PRO A 235 -7.75 -6.27 5.90
CA PRO A 235 -6.51 -6.90 5.43
C PRO A 235 -6.05 -6.38 4.06
N LEU A 236 -4.73 -6.24 3.88
CA LEU A 236 -4.12 -5.78 2.62
C LEU A 236 -4.55 -6.62 1.40
N GLY A 237 -4.89 -7.89 1.61
CA GLY A 237 -5.38 -8.76 0.54
C GLY A 237 -6.66 -8.27 -0.17
N TYR A 238 -7.51 -7.52 0.53
CA TYR A 238 -8.69 -6.90 -0.07
C TYR A 238 -8.38 -5.65 -0.88
N GLN A 239 -7.13 -5.17 -0.88
CA GLN A 239 -6.70 -4.06 -1.72
C GLN A 239 -5.18 -4.09 -1.95
N MET A 240 -4.72 -5.08 -2.70
CA MET A 240 -3.30 -5.29 -2.99
C MET A 240 -2.80 -4.27 -4.01
N ASP A 241 -1.92 -3.37 -3.59
CA ASP A 241 -1.24 -2.45 -4.51
C ASP A 241 -0.34 -3.23 -5.49
N ALA A 242 -0.60 -3.08 -6.78
CA ALA A 242 0.17 -3.69 -7.87
C ALA A 242 1.66 -3.33 -7.83
N SER A 243 2.06 -2.21 -7.21
CA SER A 243 3.46 -1.82 -6.99
C SER A 243 4.27 -2.88 -6.24
N TYR A 244 3.66 -3.56 -5.26
CA TYR A 244 4.31 -4.65 -4.53
C TYR A 244 4.63 -5.84 -5.42
N TYR A 245 3.77 -6.12 -6.40
CA TYR A 245 4.05 -7.13 -7.41
C TYR A 245 5.20 -6.67 -8.32
N TYR A 246 5.18 -5.44 -8.81
CA TYR A 246 6.19 -4.97 -9.77
C TYR A 246 7.61 -4.93 -9.20
N LEU A 247 7.76 -4.68 -7.90
CA LEU A 247 9.06 -4.73 -7.22
C LEU A 247 9.66 -6.14 -7.20
N ARG A 248 8.84 -7.18 -7.01
CA ARG A 248 9.30 -8.57 -6.83
C ARG A 248 8.99 -9.50 -8.00
N LEU A 249 8.22 -9.04 -8.99
CA LEU A 249 7.60 -9.82 -10.07
C LEU A 249 6.79 -11.03 -9.59
N ARG A 250 6.34 -11.01 -8.34
CA ARG A 250 5.50 -12.02 -7.69
C ARG A 250 4.74 -11.41 -6.54
N TRP A 251 3.58 -11.97 -6.21
CA TRP A 251 2.84 -11.56 -5.02
C TRP A 251 3.64 -11.92 -3.77
N SER A 252 3.96 -10.90 -2.99
CA SER A 252 4.62 -11.03 -1.68
C SER A 252 3.75 -10.41 -0.60
N VAL A 253 2.47 -10.79 -0.57
CA VAL A 253 1.51 -10.31 0.43
C VAL A 253 1.61 -11.22 1.66
N PRO A 254 2.02 -10.69 2.83
CA PRO A 254 2.32 -11.50 4.01
C PRO A 254 1.08 -12.14 4.65
N CYS A 255 -0.11 -11.57 4.44
CA CYS A 255 -1.39 -12.07 4.96
C CYS A 255 -2.60 -11.37 4.30
N GLY A 256 -3.75 -12.06 4.28
CA GLY A 256 -5.01 -11.56 3.73
C GLY A 256 -5.52 -12.44 2.57
N PRO A 257 -6.80 -12.33 2.20
CA PRO A 257 -7.34 -13.03 1.06
C PRO A 257 -6.85 -12.33 -0.21
N ASN A 258 -6.20 -13.01 -1.15
CA ASN A 258 -5.62 -12.39 -2.35
C ASN A 258 -6.72 -12.03 -3.35
N SER A 259 -7.56 -11.06 -3.01
CA SER A 259 -8.87 -10.92 -3.65
C SER A 259 -9.00 -9.75 -4.59
N VAL A 260 -8.38 -8.61 -4.27
CA VAL A 260 -8.51 -7.40 -5.09
C VAL A 260 -7.15 -6.80 -5.34
N ILE A 261 -6.83 -6.55 -6.60
CA ILE A 261 -5.65 -5.79 -7.02
C ILE A 261 -6.07 -4.35 -7.24
N THR A 262 -5.28 -3.39 -6.77
CA THR A 262 -5.46 -1.97 -7.08
C THR A 262 -4.26 -1.45 -7.84
N PHE A 263 -4.48 -0.53 -8.77
CA PHE A 263 -3.43 0.05 -9.59
C PHE A 263 -3.23 1.54 -9.27
N PRO A 264 -2.68 1.91 -8.09
CA PRO A 264 -2.51 3.30 -7.66
C PRO A 264 -1.40 4.05 -8.42
N GLY A 265 -0.85 3.45 -9.48
CA GLY A 265 0.26 3.99 -10.26
C GLY A 265 0.00 5.33 -10.94
N ALA A 266 1.08 5.92 -11.45
CA ALA A 266 1.06 7.21 -12.14
C ALA A 266 -0.03 7.26 -13.23
N PRO A 267 -0.66 8.42 -13.45
CA PRO A 267 -1.69 8.64 -14.46
C PRO A 267 -1.41 8.07 -15.85
N TRP A 268 -0.13 7.94 -16.23
CA TRP A 268 0.34 7.45 -17.53
C TRP A 268 0.62 5.93 -17.57
N LEU A 269 0.52 5.26 -16.44
CA LEU A 269 0.86 3.84 -16.25
C LEU A 269 -0.32 3.07 -15.66
N LYS A 270 -1.56 3.44 -16.05
CA LYS A 270 -2.75 2.67 -15.71
C LYS A 270 -2.82 1.37 -16.52
N PRO A 271 -3.43 0.31 -15.98
CA PRO A 271 -3.36 -1.04 -16.55
C PRO A 271 -4.07 -1.19 -17.89
N TRP A 272 -4.99 -0.28 -18.21
CA TRP A 272 -5.73 -0.26 -19.48
C TRP A 272 -4.93 0.32 -20.65
N TYR A 273 -3.75 0.92 -20.41
CA TYR A 273 -2.97 1.49 -21.50
C TYR A 273 -2.15 0.45 -22.23
N TRP A 274 -2.26 0.45 -23.56
CA TRP A 274 -1.51 -0.49 -24.40
C TRP A 274 0.01 -0.39 -24.22
N TRP A 275 0.53 0.81 -23.93
CA TRP A 275 1.97 1.03 -23.74
C TRP A 275 2.48 0.63 -22.35
N SER A 276 1.59 0.42 -21.37
CA SER A 276 1.97 0.13 -19.98
C SER A 276 2.59 -1.26 -19.80
N TRP A 277 2.15 -2.23 -20.61
CA TRP A 277 2.38 -3.66 -20.40
C TRP A 277 3.85 -4.13 -20.27
N PRO A 278 4.85 -3.63 -21.03
CA PRO A 278 6.20 -4.13 -20.85
C PRO A 278 6.70 -3.81 -19.43
N VAL A 279 6.33 -2.64 -18.93
CA VAL A 279 6.68 -2.13 -17.59
C VAL A 279 5.82 -2.78 -16.52
N LEU A 280 4.51 -2.88 -16.76
CA LEU A 280 3.49 -3.30 -15.81
C LEU A 280 2.81 -4.59 -16.29
N PRO A 281 3.43 -5.77 -16.05
CA PRO A 281 2.96 -7.04 -16.61
C PRO A 281 1.54 -7.43 -16.16
N LEU A 282 1.10 -7.02 -14.97
CA LEU A 282 -0.27 -7.25 -14.48
C LEU A 282 -1.33 -6.53 -15.34
N GLY A 283 -0.96 -5.56 -16.17
CA GLY A 283 -1.87 -4.95 -17.14
C GLY A 283 -2.51 -5.98 -18.08
N LEU A 284 -1.81 -7.08 -18.43
CA LEU A 284 -2.43 -8.16 -19.21
C LEU A 284 -3.57 -8.85 -18.48
N GLN A 285 -3.50 -9.00 -17.15
CA GLN A 285 -4.60 -9.60 -16.39
C GLN A 285 -5.85 -8.72 -16.47
N TRP A 286 -5.68 -7.40 -16.41
CA TRP A 286 -6.78 -6.46 -16.63
C TRP A 286 -7.33 -6.55 -18.06
N HIS A 287 -6.46 -6.59 -19.07
CA HIS A 287 -6.86 -6.70 -20.48
C HIS A 287 -7.54 -8.04 -20.81
N GLU A 288 -7.20 -9.12 -20.11
CA GLU A 288 -7.86 -10.41 -20.20
C GLU A 288 -9.29 -10.34 -19.66
N GLN A 289 -9.48 -9.69 -18.52
CA GLN A 289 -10.80 -9.45 -17.95
C GLN A 289 -11.65 -8.59 -18.88
N ARG A 290 -11.06 -7.51 -19.43
CA ARG A 290 -11.73 -6.71 -20.48
C ARG A 290 -12.12 -7.57 -21.68
N ARG A 291 -11.22 -8.43 -22.18
CA ARG A 291 -11.49 -9.30 -23.34
C ARG A 291 -12.70 -10.19 -23.10
N GLN A 292 -12.81 -10.76 -21.89
CA GLN A 292 -13.87 -11.68 -21.52
C GLN A 292 -15.20 -11.00 -21.18
N THR A 293 -15.20 -9.70 -20.84
CA THR A 293 -16.39 -8.97 -20.36
C THR A 293 -16.97 -7.98 -21.37
N LEU A 294 -16.14 -7.07 -21.88
CA LEU A 294 -16.55 -5.96 -22.76
C LEU A 294 -16.04 -6.13 -24.19
N GLY A 295 -14.85 -6.72 -24.36
CA GLY A 295 -14.16 -6.85 -25.63
C GLY A 295 -13.51 -5.53 -26.11
N TYR A 296 -13.15 -5.52 -27.40
CA TYR A 296 -12.46 -4.41 -28.08
C TYR A 296 -13.19 -3.94 -29.34
N ARG A 297 -14.46 -4.34 -29.55
CA ARG A 297 -15.19 -4.10 -30.80
C ARG A 297 -15.23 -2.61 -31.19
N ALA A 298 -15.36 -1.72 -30.22
CA ALA A 298 -15.39 -0.27 -30.44
C ALA A 298 -14.07 0.26 -31.04
N GLU A 299 -12.93 -0.27 -30.59
CA GLU A 299 -11.60 0.15 -31.07
C GLU A 299 -11.15 -0.60 -32.32
N MET A 300 -11.65 -1.81 -32.57
CA MET A 300 -11.19 -2.66 -33.69
C MET A 300 -11.37 -2.00 -35.06
N LEU A 301 -12.45 -1.24 -35.27
CA LEU A 301 -12.64 -0.54 -36.54
C LEU A 301 -11.52 0.48 -36.80
N ILE A 302 -11.13 1.23 -35.77
CA ILE A 302 -10.04 2.21 -35.84
C ILE A 302 -8.71 1.50 -36.08
N VAL A 303 -8.46 0.39 -35.39
CA VAL A 303 -7.24 -0.44 -35.56
C VAL A 303 -7.12 -0.94 -37.00
N LEU A 304 -8.22 -1.42 -37.60
CA LEU A 304 -8.26 -1.90 -38.98
C LEU A 304 -7.99 -0.77 -39.98
N ILE A 305 -8.67 0.38 -39.82
CA ILE A 305 -8.48 1.55 -40.67
C ILE A 305 -7.01 2.04 -40.60
N GLN A 306 -6.44 2.15 -39.40
CA GLN A 306 -5.04 2.55 -39.22
C GLN A 306 -4.08 1.55 -39.87
N SER A 307 -4.33 0.25 -39.72
CA SER A 307 -3.51 -0.79 -40.34
C SER A 307 -3.52 -0.70 -41.87
N ILE A 308 -4.70 -0.57 -42.48
CA ILE A 308 -4.86 -0.40 -43.94
C ILE A 308 -4.15 0.88 -44.40
N PHE A 309 -4.32 1.98 -43.67
CA PHE A 309 -3.70 3.26 -43.99
C PHE A 309 -2.17 3.19 -43.95
N TYR A 310 -1.59 2.60 -42.91
CA TYR A 310 -0.13 2.44 -42.80
C TYR A 310 0.44 1.52 -43.88
N ILE A 311 -0.24 0.42 -44.21
CA ILE A 311 0.14 -0.47 -45.32
C ILE A 311 0.05 0.29 -46.65
N GLY A 312 -1.00 1.09 -46.85
CA GLY A 312 -1.18 1.94 -48.02
C GLY A 312 -0.05 2.97 -48.17
N ILE A 313 0.34 3.66 -47.09
CA ILE A 313 1.49 4.56 -47.07
C ILE A 313 2.75 3.82 -47.54
N MET A 314 3.03 2.65 -46.97
CA MET A 314 4.22 1.86 -47.33
C MET A 314 4.20 1.41 -48.80
N ALA A 315 3.03 1.08 -49.35
CA ALA A 315 2.89 0.72 -50.75
C ALA A 315 3.13 1.93 -51.67
N VAL A 316 2.51 3.07 -51.37
CA VAL A 316 2.66 4.32 -52.13
C VAL A 316 4.10 4.83 -52.07
N THR A 317 4.74 4.86 -50.90
CA THR A 317 6.13 5.33 -50.77
C THR A 317 7.12 4.44 -51.52
N ARG A 318 6.84 3.14 -51.65
CA ARG A 318 7.62 2.22 -52.49
C ARG A 318 7.41 2.47 -53.99
N LEU A 319 6.19 2.79 -54.42
CA LEU A 319 5.86 3.03 -55.83
C LEU A 319 6.25 4.44 -56.30
N ALA A 320 6.19 5.45 -55.43
CA ALA A 320 6.52 6.85 -55.72
C ALA A 320 8.03 7.16 -55.72
N ARG A 321 8.88 6.16 -55.44
CA ARG A 321 10.34 6.29 -55.35
C ARG A 321 11.03 6.92 -56.59
N PRO A 322 10.49 6.89 -57.83
CA PRO A 322 11.10 7.59 -58.96
C PRO A 322 10.65 9.05 -59.17
N SER A 323 9.56 9.54 -58.54
CA SER A 323 8.88 10.78 -58.98
C SER A 323 8.99 11.98 -58.04
N LEU A 324 9.41 11.79 -56.78
CA LEU A 324 9.49 12.87 -55.77
C LEU A 324 10.78 13.73 -55.83
N SER A 325 11.75 13.38 -56.68
CA SER A 325 13.04 14.07 -56.80
C SER A 325 12.99 15.42 -57.54
N LYS A 326 11.80 15.99 -57.77
CA LYS A 326 11.64 17.22 -58.59
C LYS A 326 10.89 18.37 -57.94
N LEU A 327 10.52 18.28 -56.66
CA LEU A 327 9.88 19.41 -55.98
C LEU A 327 10.88 20.14 -55.08
N CYS A 328 11.12 21.40 -55.44
CA CYS A 328 11.89 22.41 -54.72
C CYS A 328 13.40 22.26 -54.88
N TYR A 329 14.00 23.01 -55.81
CA TYR A 329 15.11 23.95 -55.55
C TYR A 329 15.51 24.60 -56.87
N ARG A 330 14.92 25.77 -57.16
CA ARG A 330 15.37 26.62 -58.26
C ARG A 330 15.67 28.01 -57.72
N ARG A 331 16.93 28.40 -57.90
CA ARG A 331 17.55 29.74 -57.78
C ARG A 331 18.32 30.01 -56.50
N ALA A 332 19.58 30.39 -56.72
CA ALA A 332 20.62 30.69 -55.75
C ALA A 332 20.53 32.14 -55.26
N ASP A 333 20.74 32.35 -53.95
CA ASP A 333 21.72 33.29 -53.39
C ASP A 333 21.76 33.19 -51.86
N LYS A 334 22.75 33.85 -51.23
CA LYS A 334 23.25 33.83 -49.82
C LYS A 334 22.31 33.54 -48.62
N SER A 335 21.00 33.36 -48.76
CA SER A 335 20.10 32.82 -47.70
C SER A 335 20.21 31.29 -47.50
N ILE A 336 21.16 30.65 -48.19
CA ILE A 336 21.33 29.19 -48.29
C ILE A 336 21.62 28.52 -46.93
N SER A 337 22.43 29.10 -46.03
CA SER A 337 22.73 28.45 -44.74
C SER A 337 21.51 28.35 -43.84
N LEU A 338 20.66 29.39 -43.81
CA LEU A 338 19.45 29.42 -42.98
C LEU A 338 18.38 28.47 -43.54
N ILE A 339 18.24 28.39 -44.87
CA ILE A 339 17.34 27.45 -45.54
C ILE A 339 17.83 26.00 -45.41
N GLN A 340 19.14 25.74 -45.54
CA GLN A 340 19.74 24.41 -45.36
C GLN A 340 19.60 23.92 -43.92
N ASN A 341 19.87 24.79 -42.94
CA ASN A 341 19.65 24.46 -41.52
C ASN A 341 18.16 24.26 -41.23
N GLY A 342 17.28 25.05 -41.87
CA GLY A 342 15.84 24.85 -41.84
C GLY A 342 15.42 23.48 -42.40
N LEU A 343 15.95 23.05 -43.55
CA LEU A 343 15.62 21.75 -44.14
C LEU A 343 16.11 20.57 -43.28
N LYS A 344 17.30 20.66 -42.69
CA LYS A 344 17.80 19.67 -41.72
C LYS A 344 16.87 19.57 -40.51
N LEU A 345 16.43 20.72 -39.99
CA LEU A 345 15.50 20.78 -38.88
C LEU A 345 14.16 20.13 -39.25
N VAL A 346 13.63 20.42 -40.44
CA VAL A 346 12.39 19.81 -40.96
C VAL A 346 12.53 18.29 -41.14
N ALA A 347 13.66 17.82 -41.67
CA ALA A 347 13.93 16.38 -41.80
C ALA A 347 13.98 15.68 -40.43
N MET A 348 14.64 16.29 -39.44
CA MET A 348 14.69 15.78 -38.07
C MET A 348 13.33 15.78 -37.39
N TRP A 349 12.54 16.86 -37.52
CA TRP A 349 11.17 16.90 -37.03
C TRP A 349 10.27 15.89 -37.73
N SER A 350 10.49 15.62 -39.02
CA SER A 350 9.73 14.60 -39.76
C SER A 350 10.03 13.19 -39.26
N ILE A 351 11.30 12.88 -38.96
CA ILE A 351 11.69 11.61 -38.33
C ILE A 351 11.09 11.52 -36.91
N LEU A 352 11.22 12.57 -36.10
CA LEU A 352 10.65 12.58 -34.75
C LEU A 352 9.13 12.41 -34.77
N ALA A 353 8.44 13.12 -35.67
CA ALA A 353 7.00 13.01 -35.87
C ALA A 353 6.58 11.59 -36.29
N ALA A 354 7.40 10.88 -37.09
CA ALA A 354 7.13 9.50 -37.46
C ALA A 354 7.04 8.54 -36.26
N TYR A 355 7.74 8.83 -35.16
CA TYR A 355 7.66 8.05 -33.92
C TYR A 355 6.60 8.59 -32.95
N ILE A 356 6.37 9.90 -32.90
CA ILE A 356 5.42 10.51 -31.97
C ILE A 356 3.96 10.34 -32.43
N ILE A 357 3.68 10.54 -33.71
CA ILE A 357 2.30 10.55 -34.24
C ILE A 357 1.57 9.22 -34.00
N PRO A 358 2.15 8.03 -34.34
CA PRO A 358 1.46 6.76 -34.12
C PRO A 358 1.08 6.53 -32.66
N PHE A 359 1.93 6.97 -31.71
CA PHE A 359 1.65 6.83 -30.28
C PHE A 359 0.33 7.50 -29.87
N PHE A 360 0.08 8.71 -30.37
CA PHE A 360 -1.11 9.49 -30.02
C PHE A 360 -2.36 9.13 -30.84
N LEU A 361 -2.20 8.53 -32.02
CA LEU A 361 -3.32 8.09 -32.86
C LEU A 361 -3.93 6.77 -32.39
N ILE A 362 -3.15 5.88 -31.77
CA ILE A 362 -3.62 4.57 -31.35
C ILE A 362 -4.59 4.74 -30.16
N PRO A 363 -5.79 4.14 -30.21
CA PRO A 363 -6.73 4.18 -29.09
C PRO A 363 -6.07 3.71 -27.80
N ARG A 364 -6.08 4.57 -26.77
CA ARG A 364 -5.30 4.35 -25.53
C ARG A 364 -5.59 3.02 -24.85
N THR A 365 -6.84 2.56 -24.92
CA THR A 365 -7.31 1.39 -24.17
C THR A 365 -7.24 0.08 -24.97
N VAL A 366 -6.70 0.08 -26.19
CA VAL A 366 -6.57 -1.14 -27.02
C VAL A 366 -5.70 -2.19 -26.32
N HIS A 367 -5.85 -3.46 -26.70
CA HIS A 367 -5.02 -4.53 -26.16
C HIS A 367 -3.52 -4.26 -26.41
N PRO A 368 -2.61 -4.47 -25.43
CA PRO A 368 -1.19 -4.12 -25.54
C PRO A 368 -0.49 -4.72 -26.76
N LEU A 369 -0.76 -5.99 -27.07
CA LEU A 369 -0.20 -6.65 -28.25
C LEU A 369 -0.62 -5.96 -29.57
N LEU A 370 -1.86 -5.50 -29.66
CA LEU A 370 -2.35 -4.76 -30.83
C LEU A 370 -1.76 -3.35 -30.88
N GLY A 371 -1.72 -2.66 -29.74
CA GLY A 371 -1.17 -1.31 -29.65
C GLY A 371 0.30 -1.25 -30.04
N TRP A 372 1.15 -2.11 -29.48
CA TRP A 372 2.57 -2.17 -29.85
C TRP A 372 2.78 -2.59 -31.30
N SER A 373 2.00 -3.55 -31.82
CA SER A 373 2.08 -3.94 -33.22
C SER A 373 1.72 -2.78 -34.16
N LEU A 374 0.65 -2.05 -33.84
CA LEU A 374 0.18 -0.92 -34.62
C LEU A 374 1.15 0.28 -34.52
N TYR A 375 1.77 0.49 -33.37
CA TYR A 375 2.81 1.50 -33.16
C TYR A 375 4.05 1.21 -34.00
N LEU A 376 4.54 -0.04 -33.97
CA LEU A 376 5.70 -0.45 -34.75
C LEU A 376 5.42 -0.39 -36.26
N LEU A 377 4.20 -0.72 -36.70
CA LEU A 377 3.76 -0.60 -38.09
C LEU A 377 3.66 0.88 -38.51
N GLY A 378 3.00 1.72 -37.72
CA GLY A 378 2.81 3.14 -38.02
C GLY A 378 4.12 3.92 -38.04
N SER A 379 5.01 3.67 -37.07
CA SER A 379 6.33 4.31 -37.04
C SER A 379 7.21 3.90 -38.21
N LEU A 380 7.15 2.63 -38.63
CA LEU A 380 7.81 2.14 -39.84
C LEU A 380 7.24 2.80 -41.11
N ALA A 381 5.91 2.89 -41.21
CA ALA A 381 5.23 3.48 -42.36
C ALA A 381 5.57 4.97 -42.51
N LEU A 382 5.48 5.76 -41.45
CA LEU A 382 5.80 7.19 -41.47
C LEU A 382 7.30 7.44 -41.64
N SER A 383 8.16 6.60 -41.07
CA SER A 383 9.60 6.67 -41.32
C SER A 383 9.92 6.44 -42.79
N SER A 384 9.17 5.58 -43.49
CA SER A 384 9.33 5.38 -44.93
C SER A 384 9.03 6.64 -45.76
N VAL A 385 8.12 7.50 -45.28
CA VAL A 385 7.82 8.80 -45.91
C VAL A 385 9.01 9.73 -45.75
N ALA A 386 9.54 9.89 -44.53
CA ALA A 386 10.69 10.74 -44.27
C ALA A 386 11.94 10.25 -45.03
N VAL A 387 12.16 8.93 -45.07
CA VAL A 387 13.26 8.30 -45.82
C VAL A 387 13.18 8.64 -47.31
N ASN A 388 12.00 8.55 -47.93
CA ASN A 388 11.86 8.83 -49.36
C ASN A 388 11.83 10.34 -49.66
N ALA A 389 11.23 11.16 -48.81
CA ALA A 389 11.16 12.62 -49.00
C ALA A 389 12.53 13.29 -48.92
N PHE A 390 13.41 12.82 -48.03
CA PHE A 390 14.74 13.39 -47.82
C PHE A 390 15.89 12.51 -48.34
N LEU A 391 15.57 11.44 -49.08
CA LEU A 391 16.53 10.47 -49.65
C LEU A 391 17.52 9.91 -48.61
N LEU A 392 17.02 9.63 -47.40
CA LEU A 392 17.85 9.17 -46.28
C LEU A 392 18.13 7.67 -46.35
N PRO A 393 19.24 7.19 -45.76
CA PRO A 393 19.45 5.77 -45.58
C PRO A 393 18.41 5.22 -44.58
N MET A 394 17.68 4.19 -44.98
CA MET A 394 16.58 3.61 -44.19
C MET A 394 17.04 3.05 -42.84
N LEU A 395 18.19 2.37 -42.82
CA LEU A 395 18.68 1.69 -41.60
C LEU A 395 18.95 2.68 -40.46
N PRO A 396 19.71 3.79 -40.65
CA PRO A 396 19.87 4.82 -39.63
C PRO A 396 18.54 5.38 -39.11
N VAL A 397 17.60 5.72 -40.00
CA VAL A 397 16.29 6.23 -39.58
C VAL A 397 15.52 5.22 -38.72
N LEU A 398 15.71 3.92 -38.93
CA LEU A 398 15.06 2.85 -38.15
C LEU A 398 15.83 2.38 -36.91
N ILE A 399 16.99 2.95 -36.58
CA ILE A 399 17.71 2.59 -35.34
C ILE A 399 16.86 2.85 -34.08
N PRO A 400 16.09 3.95 -33.93
CA PRO A 400 15.12 4.14 -32.84
C PRO A 400 14.07 3.03 -32.78
N TRP A 401 13.60 2.56 -33.93
CA TRP A 401 12.63 1.45 -34.00
C TRP A 401 13.22 0.16 -33.44
N LEU A 402 14.46 -0.18 -33.82
CA LEU A 402 15.17 -1.36 -33.29
C LEU A 402 15.45 -1.23 -31.79
N GLY A 403 15.76 -0.02 -31.33
CA GLY A 403 15.92 0.32 -29.91
C GLY A 403 14.66 0.00 -29.11
N ILE A 404 13.51 0.50 -29.57
CA ILE A 404 12.21 0.26 -28.93
C ILE A 404 11.88 -1.24 -28.94
N PHE A 405 12.06 -1.92 -30.07
CA PHE A 405 11.81 -3.36 -30.16
C PHE A 405 12.70 -4.16 -29.19
N GLY A 406 13.99 -3.80 -29.06
CA GLY A 406 14.89 -4.43 -28.11
C GLY A 406 14.47 -4.20 -26.65
N VAL A 407 14.05 -2.98 -26.28
CA VAL A 407 13.50 -2.71 -24.95
C VAL A 407 12.27 -3.57 -24.67
N LEU A 408 11.36 -3.72 -25.65
CA LEU A 408 10.18 -4.59 -25.51
C LEU A 408 10.57 -6.05 -25.27
N LEU A 409 11.59 -6.57 -25.98
CA LEU A 409 12.09 -7.93 -25.78
C LEU A 409 12.72 -8.11 -24.40
N VAL A 410 13.56 -7.16 -23.97
CA VAL A 410 14.14 -7.17 -22.62
C VAL A 410 13.02 -7.18 -21.58
N MET A 411 12.00 -6.35 -21.72
CA MET A 411 10.92 -6.26 -20.73
C MET A 411 9.94 -7.45 -20.74
N ALA A 412 9.75 -8.09 -21.89
CA ALA A 412 8.89 -9.25 -22.05
C ALA A 412 9.52 -10.55 -21.52
N TYR A 413 10.82 -10.57 -21.24
CA TYR A 413 11.53 -11.78 -20.82
C TYR A 413 11.16 -12.17 -19.38
N PRO A 414 10.67 -13.40 -19.11
CA PRO A 414 10.12 -13.73 -17.79
C PRO A 414 11.13 -14.14 -16.72
N TRP A 415 12.44 -14.15 -17.03
CA TRP A 415 13.45 -14.84 -16.19
C TRP A 415 14.12 -13.92 -15.16
N TYR A 416 13.65 -12.68 -15.02
CA TYR A 416 14.21 -11.76 -14.05
C TYR A 416 13.83 -12.16 -12.63
N PRO A 417 14.79 -12.19 -11.68
CA PRO A 417 14.52 -12.58 -10.30
C PRO A 417 13.63 -11.57 -9.55
N ASP A 418 13.67 -10.29 -9.94
CA ASP A 418 12.82 -9.23 -9.42
C ASP A 418 12.74 -8.05 -10.40
N GLY A 419 11.91 -7.06 -10.06
CA GLY A 419 11.67 -5.88 -10.90
C GLY A 419 12.88 -4.95 -11.01
N VAL A 420 13.76 -4.93 -10.00
CA VAL A 420 14.97 -4.09 -9.99
C VAL A 420 15.97 -4.62 -11.00
N VAL A 421 16.23 -5.93 -11.03
CA VAL A 421 17.12 -6.56 -12.01
C VAL A 421 16.59 -6.38 -13.43
N ARG A 422 15.27 -6.48 -13.62
CA ARG A 422 14.63 -6.20 -14.91
C ARG A 422 14.86 -4.76 -15.35
N ALA A 423 14.69 -3.79 -14.46
CA ALA A 423 14.95 -2.37 -14.74
C ALA A 423 16.43 -2.11 -15.07
N LEU A 424 17.37 -2.67 -14.29
CA LEU A 424 18.81 -2.58 -14.56
C LEU A 424 19.19 -3.18 -15.91
N SER A 425 18.51 -4.24 -16.35
CA SER A 425 18.74 -4.84 -17.67
C SER A 425 18.30 -3.92 -18.81
N VAL A 426 17.21 -3.15 -18.62
CA VAL A 426 16.84 -2.09 -19.57
C VAL A 426 17.87 -0.97 -19.59
N PHE A 427 18.39 -0.56 -18.43
CA PHE A 427 19.47 0.44 -18.37
C PHE A 427 20.73 -0.06 -19.08
N GLY A 428 21.12 -1.33 -18.87
CA GLY A 428 22.24 -1.96 -19.57
C GLY A 428 22.02 -2.01 -21.08
N TYR A 429 20.81 -2.39 -21.53
CA TYR A 429 20.45 -2.35 -22.95
C TYR A 429 20.54 -0.92 -23.52
N ALA A 430 19.97 0.07 -22.82
CA ALA A 430 19.99 1.46 -23.25
C ALA A 430 21.42 2.02 -23.37
N PHE A 431 22.30 1.65 -22.44
CA PHE A 431 23.72 2.00 -22.48
C PHE A 431 24.42 1.38 -23.69
N CYS A 432 24.21 0.09 -23.96
CA CYS A 432 24.77 -0.58 -25.14
C CYS A 432 24.19 -0.06 -26.46
N TYR A 433 22.94 0.40 -26.44
CA TYR A 433 22.24 0.95 -27.59
C TYR A 433 22.65 2.41 -27.92
N ALA A 434 23.03 3.21 -26.92
CA ALA A 434 23.33 4.63 -27.07
C ALA A 434 24.41 4.95 -28.14
N PRO A 435 25.55 4.20 -28.24
CA PRO A 435 26.52 4.41 -29.31
C PRO A 435 25.93 4.18 -30.72
N LEU A 436 25.06 3.17 -30.88
CA LEU A 436 24.40 2.88 -32.16
C LEU A 436 23.43 4.00 -32.55
N ALA A 437 22.66 4.50 -31.58
CA ALA A 437 21.77 5.64 -31.78
C ALA A 437 22.54 6.91 -32.17
N TRP A 438 23.68 7.18 -31.51
CA TRP A 438 24.54 8.31 -31.83
C TRP A 438 25.14 8.21 -33.22
N LEU A 439 25.74 7.07 -33.57
CA LEU A 439 26.29 6.82 -34.91
C LEU A 439 25.22 6.96 -36.00
N SER A 440 24.00 6.52 -35.70
CA SER A 440 22.86 6.69 -36.59
C SER A 440 22.54 8.15 -36.84
N LEU A 441 22.44 8.95 -35.77
CA LEU A 441 22.16 10.39 -35.85
C LEU A 441 23.24 11.12 -36.67
N VAL A 442 24.51 10.82 -36.42
CA VAL A 442 25.64 11.37 -37.17
C VAL A 442 25.54 11.00 -38.66
N LYS A 443 25.16 9.76 -38.98
CA LYS A 443 24.98 9.30 -40.37
C LYS A 443 23.79 9.95 -41.08
N ILE A 444 22.70 10.23 -40.36
CA ILE A 444 21.57 11.00 -40.90
C ILE A 444 22.01 12.44 -41.19
N MET A 445 22.72 13.08 -40.26
CA MET A 445 23.23 14.44 -40.43
C MET A 445 24.22 14.55 -41.59
N SER A 446 25.13 13.60 -41.74
CA SER A 446 26.10 13.60 -42.84
C SER A 446 25.41 13.33 -44.19
N CYS A 447 24.44 12.41 -44.27
CA CYS A 447 23.66 12.21 -45.49
C CYS A 447 22.86 13.45 -45.88
N LEU A 448 22.23 14.14 -44.93
CA LEU A 448 21.54 15.40 -45.20
C LEU A 448 22.50 16.50 -45.68
N GLN A 449 23.69 16.58 -45.07
CA GLN A 449 24.74 17.52 -45.51
C GLN A 449 25.16 17.24 -46.95
N VAL A 450 25.49 15.97 -47.27
CA VAL A 450 25.93 15.58 -48.61
C VAL A 450 24.83 15.78 -49.64
N SER A 451 23.57 15.42 -49.35
CA SER A 451 22.45 15.63 -50.28
C SER A 451 22.19 17.12 -50.56
N LEU A 452 22.41 17.99 -49.57
CA LEU A 452 22.30 19.44 -49.73
C LEU A 452 23.45 20.07 -50.52
N GLU A 453 24.64 19.46 -50.47
CA GLU A 453 25.82 19.88 -51.24
C GLU A 453 25.81 19.33 -52.68
N ARG A 454 25.27 18.12 -52.90
CA ARG A 454 25.25 17.43 -54.20
C ARG A 454 24.35 18.08 -55.27
N GLU A 455 23.39 18.92 -54.89
CA GLU A 455 22.57 19.65 -55.88
C GLU A 455 23.16 21.00 -56.32
N ALA A 456 24.25 21.46 -55.70
CA ALA A 456 25.00 22.62 -56.19
C ALA A 456 25.92 22.28 -57.38
N PHE A 457 26.14 21.00 -57.67
CA PHE A 457 27.04 20.52 -58.73
C PHE A 457 26.52 19.20 -59.31
N LEU A 458 26.00 19.22 -60.54
CA LEU A 458 25.80 18.01 -61.36
C LEU A 458 26.51 18.19 -62.71
N PRO A 459 27.18 17.13 -63.22
CA PRO A 459 26.41 16.13 -63.95
C PRO A 459 26.75 14.65 -63.66
N ARG A 460 25.72 13.82 -63.91
CA ARG A 460 25.65 12.39 -64.31
C ARG A 460 26.57 11.36 -63.63
N LEU A 461 25.93 10.41 -62.94
CA LEU A 461 26.12 8.94 -62.97
C LEU A 461 25.15 8.38 -61.90
N GLY A 462 24.13 7.58 -62.20
CA GLY A 462 24.05 6.57 -63.23
C GLY A 462 24.62 5.24 -62.76
N GLU A 463 24.34 4.81 -61.52
CA GLU A 463 24.45 3.40 -61.10
C GLU A 463 23.78 3.17 -59.73
N SER A 464 22.74 2.34 -59.72
CA SER A 464 22.09 1.83 -58.51
C SER A 464 22.62 0.42 -58.22
N THR A 465 23.43 0.25 -57.18
CA THR A 465 23.74 -1.08 -56.63
C THR A 465 22.59 -1.52 -55.72
N PRO A 466 21.98 -2.70 -55.96
CA PRO A 466 20.98 -3.25 -55.05
C PRO A 466 21.71 -3.95 -53.89
N SER A 467 21.37 -3.62 -52.64
CA SER A 467 21.76 -4.48 -51.51
C SER A 467 20.90 -5.76 -51.53
N PRO A 468 21.48 -6.97 -51.65
CA PRO A 468 20.70 -8.19 -51.65
C PRO A 468 20.36 -8.65 -50.22
N GLY A 469 19.16 -9.20 -50.04
CA GLY A 469 18.87 -10.15 -48.94
C GLY A 469 18.00 -9.66 -47.77
N PHE A 470 18.25 -8.49 -47.17
CA PHE A 470 17.67 -8.21 -45.84
C PHE A 470 16.22 -7.65 -45.83
N ASN A 471 15.80 -6.97 -46.90
CA ASN A 471 14.46 -6.36 -47.00
C ASN A 471 13.33 -7.36 -47.27
N LYS A 472 13.65 -8.55 -47.82
CA LYS A 472 12.67 -9.64 -47.96
C LYS A 472 12.44 -10.34 -46.62
N PHE A 473 13.46 -10.48 -45.79
CA PHE A 473 13.36 -11.14 -44.48
C PHE A 473 12.42 -10.38 -43.52
N ILE A 474 12.54 -9.05 -43.43
CA ILE A 474 11.67 -8.24 -42.56
C ILE A 474 10.22 -8.24 -43.08
N PHE A 475 10.00 -8.14 -44.38
CA PHE A 475 8.64 -8.13 -44.95
C PHE A 475 7.94 -9.50 -44.84
N PHE A 476 8.69 -10.59 -45.01
CA PHE A 476 8.17 -11.96 -44.89
C PHE A 476 7.93 -12.35 -43.43
N PHE A 477 8.82 -11.94 -42.51
CA PHE A 477 8.65 -12.15 -41.07
C PHE A 477 7.46 -11.34 -40.52
N PHE A 478 7.23 -10.12 -41.01
CA PHE A 478 6.06 -9.32 -40.64
C PHE A 478 4.75 -9.84 -41.24
N PHE A 479 4.72 -10.31 -42.49
CA PHE A 479 3.51 -10.87 -43.10
C PHE A 479 3.06 -12.17 -42.40
N PHE A 480 4.02 -13.01 -41.97
CA PHE A 480 3.73 -14.19 -41.15
C PHE A 480 3.34 -13.83 -39.71
N PHE A 481 4.01 -12.87 -39.06
CA PHE A 481 3.67 -12.45 -37.69
C PHE A 481 2.28 -11.78 -37.62
N PHE A 482 1.89 -11.03 -38.66
CA PHE A 482 0.57 -10.40 -38.77
C PHE A 482 -0.56 -11.43 -38.98
N LEU A 483 -0.34 -12.48 -39.79
CA LEU A 483 -1.32 -13.56 -39.97
C LEU A 483 -1.41 -14.50 -38.75
N SER A 484 -0.28 -14.85 -38.13
CA SER A 484 -0.23 -15.79 -37.00
C SER A 484 -0.88 -15.26 -35.72
N PHE A 485 -0.91 -13.93 -35.51
CA PHE A 485 -1.54 -13.33 -34.32
C PHE A 485 -2.98 -12.84 -34.55
N HIS A 486 -3.45 -12.68 -35.79
CA HIS A 486 -4.86 -12.34 -36.08
C HIS A 486 -5.75 -13.58 -36.31
N ALA A 487 -5.19 -14.71 -36.77
CA ALA A 487 -5.97 -15.93 -37.00
C ALA A 487 -6.66 -16.53 -35.75
N PRO A 488 -6.12 -16.43 -34.51
CA PRO A 488 -6.80 -16.99 -33.34
C PRO A 488 -7.96 -16.14 -32.82
N LEU A 489 -8.11 -14.87 -33.23
CA LEU A 489 -9.16 -13.99 -32.70
C LEU A 489 -10.49 -14.07 -33.47
N LEU A 490 -10.50 -14.71 -34.64
CA LEU A 490 -11.67 -14.91 -35.50
C LEU A 490 -12.38 -16.27 -35.28
N ARG A 491 -11.86 -17.15 -34.41
CA ARG A 491 -12.53 -18.40 -34.04
C ARG A 491 -12.99 -18.35 -32.58
N ALA A 492 -14.18 -17.80 -32.39
CA ALA A 492 -15.00 -18.09 -31.22
C ALA A 492 -15.74 -19.42 -31.46
N LEU A 493 -15.46 -20.43 -30.64
CA LEU A 493 -16.39 -21.39 -30.01
C LEU A 493 -15.58 -22.42 -29.17
N PRO A 494 -16.20 -23.03 -28.14
CA PRO A 494 -15.51 -23.41 -26.91
C PRO A 494 -14.96 -24.83 -26.95
N SER A 495 -13.82 -25.05 -26.30
CA SER A 495 -13.60 -26.33 -25.63
C SER A 495 -12.88 -26.13 -24.30
N SER A 496 -13.57 -26.62 -23.29
CA SER A 496 -13.11 -27.09 -22.00
C SER A 496 -11.78 -27.86 -22.01
N TYR A 497 -11.19 -27.92 -20.82
CA TYR A 497 -10.06 -28.75 -20.36
C TYR A 497 -8.65 -28.21 -20.63
N TYR A 498 -8.05 -27.63 -19.59
CA TYR A 498 -7.01 -28.32 -18.81
C TYR A 498 -6.99 -27.76 -17.38
N VAL A 499 -7.49 -28.57 -16.44
CA VAL A 499 -7.26 -28.49 -15.00
C VAL A 499 -6.39 -29.70 -14.64
N ASP A 500 -5.44 -29.45 -13.75
CA ASP A 500 -4.62 -30.37 -12.95
C ASP A 500 -3.53 -31.23 -13.59
N SER A 501 -2.30 -30.98 -13.11
CA SER A 501 -1.58 -32.02 -12.35
C SER A 501 -0.56 -31.40 -11.41
N LEU A 502 -0.98 -31.22 -10.16
CA LEU A 502 -0.09 -31.06 -9.01
C LEU A 502 0.37 -32.49 -8.62
N SER A 503 1.56 -32.91 -9.06
CA SER A 503 2.19 -34.14 -8.56
C SER A 503 3.35 -33.82 -7.62
N THR A 504 3.17 -34.27 -6.38
CA THR A 504 4.17 -34.58 -5.35
C THR A 504 5.60 -34.80 -5.85
N ALA A 505 6.52 -33.97 -5.39
CA ALA A 505 7.93 -34.32 -5.25
C ALA A 505 8.43 -33.79 -3.89
N THR A 506 8.79 -34.74 -3.03
CA THR A 506 9.32 -34.54 -1.68
C THR A 506 10.82 -34.20 -1.75
N SER A 507 11.24 -33.26 -0.87
CA SER A 507 12.61 -33.03 -0.39
C SER A 507 13.60 -32.42 -1.42
N ASN A 508 14.44 -31.42 -1.16
CA ASN A 508 14.88 -30.75 0.07
C ASN A 508 15.20 -29.30 -0.29
N SER A 509 14.48 -28.33 0.30
CA SER A 509 14.88 -26.92 0.27
C SER A 509 14.65 -26.37 1.67
N THR A 510 15.74 -25.91 2.29
CA THR A 510 15.81 -25.31 3.60
C THR A 510 14.70 -24.26 3.78
N THR A 511 13.71 -24.65 4.56
CA THR A 511 12.55 -23.83 4.91
C THR A 511 13.02 -22.65 5.75
N TYR A 512 12.97 -21.43 5.20
CA TYR A 512 12.73 -20.26 6.03
C TYR A 512 11.33 -20.41 6.63
N ARG A 513 11.25 -21.07 7.79
CA ARG A 513 10.02 -21.21 8.57
C ARG A 513 9.46 -19.81 8.84
N ARG A 514 8.34 -19.48 8.18
CA ARG A 514 7.38 -18.50 8.69
C ARG A 514 7.13 -18.84 10.14
N GLN A 515 7.56 -18.00 11.08
CA GLN A 515 7.13 -18.15 12.46
C GLN A 515 5.65 -17.78 12.52
N LYS A 516 4.80 -18.80 12.37
CA LYS A 516 3.40 -18.80 12.77
C LYS A 516 3.33 -18.22 14.19
N TRP A 517 2.34 -17.38 14.50
CA TRP A 517 2.02 -17.06 15.89
C TRP A 517 1.83 -18.40 16.62
N VAL A 518 2.79 -18.75 17.47
CA VAL A 518 2.70 -19.93 18.33
C VAL A 518 1.98 -19.44 19.56
N GLY A 519 0.66 -19.53 19.51
CA GLY A 519 -0.15 -19.34 20.69
C GLY A 519 0.09 -20.46 21.70
N PRO A 520 -0.30 -20.24 22.96
CA PRO A 520 -0.31 -21.30 23.95
C PRO A 520 -1.18 -22.47 23.50
N SER A 521 -0.78 -23.70 23.82
CA SER A 521 -1.49 -24.93 23.44
C SER A 521 -2.69 -25.27 24.34
N GLY A 522 -2.87 -24.52 25.42
CA GLY A 522 -3.89 -24.75 26.44
C GLY A 522 -3.98 -23.58 27.41
N HIS A 523 -4.88 -23.68 28.39
CA HIS A 523 -5.08 -22.67 29.43
C HIS A 523 -5.18 -23.35 30.80
N ARG A 524 -4.44 -22.84 31.78
CA ARG A 524 -4.45 -23.31 33.17
C ARG A 524 -4.61 -22.12 34.10
N LEU A 525 -5.49 -22.26 35.09
CA LEU A 525 -5.67 -21.28 36.16
C LEU A 525 -5.03 -21.81 37.44
N ILE A 526 -4.28 -20.94 38.14
CA ILE A 526 -3.74 -21.18 39.48
C ILE A 526 -4.16 -19.99 40.34
N THR A 527 -4.63 -20.25 41.56
CA THR A 527 -5.07 -19.20 42.49
C THR A 527 -4.06 -19.01 43.61
N VAL A 528 -3.82 -17.76 43.99
CA VAL A 528 -2.91 -17.39 45.07
C VAL A 528 -3.64 -16.48 46.05
N ASP A 529 -3.68 -16.88 47.32
CA ASP A 529 -4.36 -16.12 48.37
C ASP A 529 -3.49 -16.08 49.63
N VAL A 530 -3.16 -14.88 50.10
CA VAL A 530 -2.29 -14.67 51.28
C VAL A 530 -2.85 -15.30 52.57
N ASN A 531 -4.18 -15.48 52.65
CA ASN A 531 -4.87 -16.10 53.77
C ASN A 531 -5.03 -17.63 53.61
N GLY A 532 -4.59 -18.20 52.49
CA GLY A 532 -4.58 -19.64 52.24
C GLY A 532 -5.86 -20.22 51.63
N PHE A 533 -6.74 -19.39 51.07
CA PHE A 533 -7.97 -19.84 50.39
C PHE A 533 -7.77 -20.19 48.90
N GLY A 534 -6.56 -20.00 48.36
CA GLY A 534 -6.18 -20.39 46.99
C GLY A 534 -5.31 -21.63 46.95
N ASP A 535 -4.91 -22.05 45.74
CA ASP A 535 -4.02 -23.20 45.53
C ASP A 535 -2.65 -23.01 46.20
N PHE A 536 -2.17 -21.75 46.26
CA PHE A 536 -0.93 -21.37 46.92
C PHE A 536 -1.11 -20.15 47.82
N ARG A 537 -0.26 -20.04 48.84
CA ARG A 537 -0.17 -18.85 49.70
C ARG A 537 0.81 -17.81 49.15
N TYR A 538 1.88 -18.27 48.50
CA TYR A 538 2.96 -17.44 47.97
C TYR A 538 2.94 -17.45 46.43
N VAL A 539 3.24 -16.31 45.82
CA VAL A 539 3.31 -16.14 44.37
C VAL A 539 4.47 -16.94 43.80
N GLN A 540 5.62 -16.98 44.48
CA GLN A 540 6.78 -17.77 44.05
C GLN A 540 6.45 -19.26 43.98
N ASP A 541 5.67 -19.80 44.92
CA ASP A 541 5.27 -21.22 44.90
C ASP A 541 4.37 -21.54 43.71
N ALA A 542 3.44 -20.64 43.37
CA ALA A 542 2.62 -20.77 42.17
C ALA A 542 3.48 -20.79 40.90
N VAL A 543 4.47 -19.88 40.78
CA VAL A 543 5.45 -19.87 39.67
C VAL A 543 6.30 -21.14 39.66
N ASN A 544 6.70 -21.66 40.83
CA ASN A 544 7.46 -22.89 40.95
C ASN A 544 6.67 -24.12 40.46
N SER A 545 5.36 -24.13 40.65
CA SER A 545 4.48 -25.22 40.22
C SER A 545 4.29 -25.35 38.69
N VAL A 546 4.61 -24.29 37.94
CA VAL A 546 4.57 -24.31 36.47
C VAL A 546 5.74 -25.15 35.95
N PRO A 547 5.51 -26.14 35.06
CA PRO A 547 6.58 -26.99 34.55
C PRO A 547 7.56 -26.20 33.67
N GLU A 548 8.80 -26.68 33.62
CA GLU A 548 9.80 -26.17 32.68
C GLU A 548 9.36 -26.39 31.23
N ASN A 549 9.74 -25.45 30.35
CA ASN A 549 9.35 -25.41 28.93
C ASN A 549 7.83 -25.40 28.71
N ASN A 550 7.11 -24.72 29.60
CA ASN A 550 5.66 -24.54 29.53
C ASN A 550 5.20 -24.12 28.12
N ARG A 551 4.05 -24.63 27.69
CA ARG A 551 3.43 -24.28 26.40
C ARG A 551 1.98 -23.79 26.56
N GLU A 552 1.44 -23.82 27.77
CA GLU A 552 0.07 -23.40 28.05
C GLU A 552 0.07 -21.97 28.60
N ASN A 553 -1.04 -21.24 28.43
CA ASN A 553 -1.23 -19.98 29.12
C ASN A 553 -1.57 -20.28 30.57
N VAL A 554 -0.62 -20.04 31.48
CA VAL A 554 -0.85 -20.24 32.91
C VAL A 554 -1.19 -18.89 33.54
N VAL A 555 -2.45 -18.71 33.91
CA VAL A 555 -2.92 -17.53 34.63
C VAL A 555 -2.80 -17.81 36.12
N VAL A 556 -1.92 -17.07 36.78
CA VAL A 556 -1.80 -17.00 38.24
C VAL A 556 -2.69 -15.85 38.71
N GLN A 557 -3.88 -16.20 39.16
CA GLN A 557 -4.87 -15.29 39.73
C GLN A 557 -4.52 -15.01 41.19
N ILE A 558 -4.12 -13.78 41.49
CA ILE A 558 -3.66 -13.34 42.81
C ILE A 558 -4.78 -12.53 43.45
N SER A 559 -5.26 -13.00 44.60
CA SER A 559 -6.28 -12.31 45.40
C SER A 559 -5.80 -10.92 45.87
N ALA A 560 -6.73 -10.12 46.38
CA ALA A 560 -6.38 -8.88 47.07
C ALA A 560 -5.52 -9.18 48.31
N GLY A 561 -4.45 -8.42 48.51
CA GLY A 561 -3.49 -8.63 49.59
C GLY A 561 -2.12 -8.03 49.32
N CYS A 562 -1.31 -7.95 50.38
CA CYS A 562 0.10 -7.61 50.29
C CYS A 562 0.96 -8.87 50.43
N TYR A 563 1.76 -9.16 49.41
CA TYR A 563 2.61 -10.33 49.30
C TYR A 563 4.06 -9.90 49.47
N ILE A 564 4.62 -10.11 50.67
CA ILE A 564 5.99 -9.72 51.02
C ILE A 564 6.94 -10.87 50.67
N GLU A 565 7.37 -10.92 49.42
CA GLU A 565 8.23 -11.98 48.88
C GLU A 565 9.01 -11.50 47.65
N LYS A 566 10.14 -12.15 47.35
CA LYS A 566 10.81 -12.01 46.06
C LYS A 566 10.27 -13.03 45.08
N VAL A 567 9.90 -12.58 43.88
CA VAL A 567 9.41 -13.44 42.81
C VAL A 567 10.38 -13.45 41.64
N VAL A 568 10.80 -14.62 41.20
CA VAL A 568 11.59 -14.83 39.99
C VAL A 568 10.81 -15.75 39.06
N VAL A 569 10.53 -15.27 37.84
CA VAL A 569 9.95 -16.05 36.75
C VAL A 569 11.08 -16.47 35.79
N PRO A 570 11.55 -17.73 35.85
CA PRO A 570 12.71 -18.17 35.09
C PRO A 570 12.48 -18.16 33.57
N ALA A 571 13.56 -17.99 32.79
CA ALA A 571 13.50 -17.94 31.32
C ALA A 571 12.87 -19.20 30.68
N SER A 572 12.97 -20.33 31.37
CA SER A 572 12.45 -21.63 30.97
C SER A 572 10.94 -21.80 31.17
N LYS A 573 10.24 -20.82 31.78
CA LYS A 573 8.79 -20.88 32.06
C LYS A 573 8.00 -19.81 31.30
N PRO A 574 7.86 -19.90 29.96
CA PRO A 574 7.14 -18.92 29.16
C PRO A 574 5.62 -18.98 29.40
N TYR A 575 4.88 -17.99 28.89
CA TYR A 575 3.41 -17.93 28.90
C TYR A 575 2.76 -17.92 30.31
N ILE A 576 3.43 -17.30 31.29
CA ILE A 576 2.84 -17.03 32.62
C ILE A 576 2.19 -15.65 32.62
N THR A 577 0.95 -15.58 33.10
CA THR A 577 0.22 -14.34 33.34
C THR A 577 -0.01 -14.15 34.83
N LEU A 578 0.44 -13.05 35.43
CA LEU A 578 0.03 -12.65 36.79
C LEU A 578 -1.19 -11.72 36.69
N GLN A 579 -2.29 -12.08 37.34
CA GLN A 579 -3.54 -11.32 37.30
C GLN A 579 -3.97 -11.00 38.73
N GLY A 580 -3.92 -9.72 39.12
CA GLY A 580 -4.41 -9.26 40.42
C GLY A 580 -5.88 -8.87 40.43
N ALA A 581 -6.38 -8.54 41.62
CA ALA A 581 -7.72 -8.02 41.86
C ALA A 581 -7.87 -6.50 41.59
N GLY A 582 -6.76 -5.81 41.34
CA GLY A 582 -6.71 -4.36 41.13
C GLY A 582 -5.36 -3.78 41.54
N ARG A 583 -4.95 -2.69 40.90
CA ARG A 583 -3.68 -1.99 41.18
C ARG A 583 -3.51 -1.63 42.66
N GLU A 584 -4.55 -1.12 43.30
CA GLU A 584 -4.53 -0.72 44.72
C GLU A 584 -4.84 -1.89 45.67
N ALA A 585 -5.29 -3.03 45.15
CA ALA A 585 -5.78 -4.16 45.95
C ALA A 585 -4.78 -5.31 46.08
N THR A 586 -3.91 -5.51 45.08
CA THR A 586 -2.94 -6.61 45.05
C THR A 586 -1.53 -6.04 44.85
N VAL A 587 -0.64 -6.26 45.83
CA VAL A 587 0.74 -5.74 45.81
C VAL A 587 1.73 -6.87 46.11
N ILE A 588 2.79 -6.98 45.29
CA ILE A 588 3.97 -7.81 45.60
C ILE A 588 5.11 -6.87 45.95
N GLU A 589 5.69 -7.02 47.14
CA GLU A 589 6.70 -6.09 47.64
C GLU A 589 7.93 -6.74 48.29
N TRP A 590 9.06 -6.05 48.15
CA TRP A 590 10.31 -6.35 48.84
C TRP A 590 11.05 -5.05 49.22
N HIS A 591 12.31 -5.13 49.67
CA HIS A 591 13.04 -3.98 50.24
C HIS A 591 14.56 -3.98 50.00
N ASP A 592 15.06 -4.76 49.04
CA ASP A 592 16.51 -4.85 48.77
C ASP A 592 17.04 -3.56 48.12
N ARG A 593 18.26 -3.17 48.50
CA ARG A 593 19.05 -2.08 47.89
C ARG A 593 20.35 -2.62 47.30
N ALA A 594 20.93 -1.88 46.36
CA ALA A 594 22.12 -2.33 45.63
C ALA A 594 23.34 -2.58 46.55
N CYS A 595 23.44 -1.88 47.67
CA CYS A 595 24.49 -2.03 48.67
C CYS A 595 24.27 -3.19 49.66
N ASP A 596 23.05 -3.73 49.73
CA ASP A 596 22.73 -4.85 50.62
C ASP A 596 23.49 -6.11 50.18
N ARG A 597 23.79 -6.98 51.15
CA ARG A 597 24.58 -8.20 50.93
C ARG A 597 23.64 -9.34 50.53
N GLY A 598 23.89 -9.92 49.36
CA GLY A 598 23.18 -11.10 48.91
C GLY A 598 23.64 -12.39 49.62
N PRO A 599 23.04 -13.54 49.29
CA PRO A 599 23.35 -14.83 49.93
C PRO A 599 24.81 -15.28 49.81
N ASN A 600 25.54 -14.79 48.80
CA ASN A 600 26.96 -15.08 48.56
C ASN A 600 27.91 -14.09 49.29
N GLY A 601 27.40 -13.19 50.13
CA GLY A 601 28.17 -12.17 50.84
C GLY A 601 28.64 -11.00 49.96
N GLN A 602 28.33 -10.99 48.66
CA GLN A 602 28.61 -9.86 47.77
C GLN A 602 27.43 -8.88 47.76
N GLN A 603 27.69 -7.63 47.39
CA GLN A 603 26.62 -6.66 47.20
C GLN A 603 25.69 -7.10 46.06
N LEU A 604 24.38 -6.95 46.25
CA LEU A 604 23.36 -7.31 45.27
C LEU A 604 23.57 -6.59 43.93
N ARG A 605 24.01 -5.32 43.99
CA ARG A 605 23.97 -4.36 42.86
C ARG A 605 22.54 -4.17 42.35
N THR A 606 22.31 -3.15 41.53
CA THR A 606 20.96 -2.75 41.08
C THR A 606 20.12 -3.93 40.56
N TYR A 607 20.66 -4.75 39.66
CA TYR A 607 19.90 -5.81 38.98
C TYR A 607 19.35 -6.92 39.88
N GLN A 608 19.88 -7.11 41.09
CA GLN A 608 19.42 -8.16 42.01
C GLN A 608 18.46 -7.62 43.09
N THR A 609 18.22 -6.31 43.12
CA THR A 609 17.31 -5.66 44.09
C THR A 609 15.83 -5.82 43.78
N ALA A 610 15.51 -6.19 42.53
CA ALA A 610 14.14 -6.29 42.05
C ALA A 610 13.27 -7.17 42.94
N SER A 611 12.13 -6.64 43.40
CA SER A 611 11.11 -7.41 44.13
C SER A 611 10.53 -8.52 43.24
N VAL A 612 10.30 -8.21 41.97
CA VAL A 612 9.95 -9.21 40.95
C VAL A 612 10.92 -9.16 39.77
N THR A 613 11.50 -10.30 39.41
CA THR A 613 12.36 -10.48 38.24
C THR A 613 11.72 -11.44 37.24
N VAL A 614 11.52 -10.98 36.01
CA VAL A 614 10.95 -11.79 34.92
C VAL A 614 11.98 -11.97 33.82
N LEU A 615 12.35 -13.23 33.59
CA LEU A 615 13.24 -13.66 32.51
C LEU A 615 12.49 -14.46 31.43
N ALA A 616 11.28 -14.93 31.74
CA ALA A 616 10.43 -15.69 30.84
C ALA A 616 9.93 -14.86 29.65
N PRO A 617 9.99 -15.39 28.41
CA PRO A 617 9.34 -14.74 27.28
C PRO A 617 7.82 -14.94 27.32
N PHE A 618 7.09 -14.05 26.65
CA PHE A 618 5.61 -14.06 26.62
C PHE A 618 4.94 -13.94 28.00
N PHE A 619 5.62 -13.28 28.96
CA PHE A 619 5.04 -12.98 30.26
C PHE A 619 3.96 -11.90 30.16
N SER A 620 2.92 -11.98 31.00
CA SER A 620 1.94 -10.91 31.14
C SER A 620 1.67 -10.57 32.60
N ALA A 621 1.37 -9.31 32.89
CA ALA A 621 0.90 -8.86 34.20
C ALA A 621 -0.28 -7.90 34.05
N ARG A 622 -1.30 -8.07 34.89
CA ARG A 622 -2.57 -7.34 34.79
C ARG A 622 -3.11 -6.97 36.17
N ASN A 623 -3.47 -5.70 36.36
CA ASN A 623 -4.22 -5.21 37.52
C ASN A 623 -3.60 -5.59 38.88
N LEU A 624 -2.29 -5.42 39.03
CA LEU A 624 -1.57 -5.59 40.30
C LEU A 624 -0.38 -4.62 40.37
N SER A 625 0.21 -4.50 41.54
CA SER A 625 1.32 -3.59 41.78
C SER A 625 2.58 -4.31 42.24
N PHE A 626 3.72 -3.79 41.82
CA PHE A 626 5.05 -4.24 42.22
C PHE A 626 5.74 -3.10 42.94
N LYS A 627 6.30 -3.37 44.13
CA LYS A 627 6.83 -2.32 44.99
C LYS A 627 8.17 -2.69 45.63
N ASN A 628 9.12 -1.77 45.58
CA ASN A 628 10.28 -1.81 46.46
C ASN A 628 10.09 -0.74 47.54
N THR A 629 10.13 -1.16 48.80
CA THR A 629 9.86 -0.33 49.97
C THR A 629 11.12 0.35 50.53
N ALA A 630 12.28 0.16 49.90
CA ALA A 630 13.48 0.90 50.26
C ALA A 630 13.24 2.41 50.17
N PRO A 631 13.71 3.20 51.15
CA PRO A 631 13.45 4.63 51.17
C PRO A 631 14.23 5.35 50.06
N ALA A 632 13.69 6.49 49.62
CA ALA A 632 14.34 7.30 48.60
C ALA A 632 15.75 7.76 49.04
N PRO A 633 16.78 7.62 48.17
CA PRO A 633 18.12 8.03 48.52
C PRO A 633 18.24 9.55 48.68
N MET A 634 19.08 9.98 49.61
CA MET A 634 19.53 11.37 49.65
C MET A 634 20.58 11.61 48.55
N PRO A 635 20.71 12.85 48.03
CA PRO A 635 21.74 13.17 47.05
C PRO A 635 23.15 12.76 47.51
N GLY A 636 23.89 12.07 46.65
CA GLY A 636 25.26 11.61 46.92
C GLY A 636 25.38 10.27 47.64
N MET A 637 24.26 9.61 47.99
CA MET A 637 24.30 8.26 48.54
C MET A 637 24.65 7.22 47.47
N GLU A 638 25.68 6.41 47.71
CA GLU A 638 26.10 5.35 46.80
C GLU A 638 25.46 4.00 47.14
N GLY A 639 24.97 3.27 46.12
CA GLY A 639 24.43 1.91 46.28
C GLY A 639 22.99 1.83 46.78
N TRP A 640 22.21 2.91 46.71
CA TRP A 640 20.82 2.95 47.18
C TRP A 640 19.76 2.71 46.09
N GLN A 641 20.18 2.27 44.90
CA GLN A 641 19.28 1.84 43.85
C GLN A 641 18.43 0.66 44.34
N ALA A 642 17.13 0.66 44.03
CA ALA A 642 16.19 -0.31 44.57
C ALA A 642 15.03 -0.54 43.58
N ALA A 643 15.17 -1.59 42.76
CA ALA A 643 14.17 -1.92 41.75
C ALA A 643 12.93 -2.60 42.37
N ALA A 644 11.75 -2.18 41.91
CA ALA A 644 10.49 -2.88 42.17
C ALA A 644 10.31 -4.04 41.20
N PHE A 645 10.65 -3.80 39.93
CA PHE A 645 10.44 -4.78 38.87
C PHE A 645 11.60 -4.80 37.88
N ARG A 646 12.01 -6.00 37.47
CA ARG A 646 12.98 -6.22 36.41
C ARG A 646 12.40 -7.11 35.32
N ILE A 647 12.44 -6.64 34.08
CA ILE A 647 12.02 -7.40 32.90
C ILE A 647 13.17 -7.56 31.91
N SER A 648 13.57 -8.80 31.66
CA SER A 648 14.56 -9.19 30.65
C SER A 648 13.98 -10.20 29.64
N GLY A 649 12.77 -10.69 29.89
CA GLY A 649 12.06 -11.65 29.05
C GLY A 649 11.38 -10.98 27.85
N ASP A 650 11.67 -11.46 26.64
CA ASP A 650 11.13 -10.89 25.41
C ASP A 650 9.60 -11.09 25.28
N LYS A 651 8.89 -10.10 24.72
CA LYS A 651 7.44 -10.12 24.45
C LYS A 651 6.58 -10.07 25.72
N ALA A 652 6.92 -9.17 26.65
CA ALA A 652 6.16 -8.99 27.88
C ALA A 652 5.06 -7.92 27.76
N TYR A 653 3.89 -8.19 28.34
CA TYR A 653 2.73 -7.29 28.30
C TYR A 653 2.28 -6.91 29.71
N PHE A 654 2.04 -5.61 29.94
CA PHE A 654 1.58 -5.07 31.23
C PHE A 654 0.34 -4.21 31.00
N SER A 655 -0.72 -4.41 31.79
CA SER A 655 -1.98 -3.66 31.68
C SER A 655 -2.53 -3.29 33.05
N GLY A 656 -2.76 -2.01 33.29
CA GLY A 656 -3.35 -1.57 34.58
C GLY A 656 -2.45 -1.85 35.79
N CYS A 657 -1.13 -2.00 35.59
CA CYS A 657 -0.19 -2.33 36.65
C CYS A 657 0.35 -1.08 37.35
N GLY A 658 0.76 -1.24 38.60
CA GLY A 658 1.49 -0.22 39.37
C GLY A 658 2.95 -0.62 39.58
N PHE A 659 3.87 0.32 39.47
CA PHE A 659 5.30 0.13 39.77
C PHE A 659 5.73 1.23 40.74
N PHE A 660 6.10 0.86 41.97
CA PHE A 660 6.36 1.81 43.05
C PHE A 660 7.77 1.64 43.60
N GLY A 661 8.53 2.72 43.64
CA GLY A 661 9.86 2.76 44.22
C GLY A 661 10.41 4.17 44.22
N ALA A 662 11.72 4.30 44.39
CA ALA A 662 12.41 5.59 44.33
C ALA A 662 13.42 5.61 43.17
N GLN A 663 14.69 5.30 43.44
CA GLN A 663 15.70 5.22 42.40
C GLN A 663 15.68 3.83 41.72
N ASP A 664 15.72 3.81 40.39
CA ASP A 664 15.78 2.60 39.57
C ASP A 664 14.53 1.69 39.71
N THR A 665 13.32 2.25 39.83
CA THR A 665 12.08 1.50 40.11
C THR A 665 11.78 0.39 39.09
N LEU A 666 11.78 0.69 37.79
CA LEU A 666 11.51 -0.25 36.70
C LEU A 666 12.76 -0.47 35.86
N CYS A 667 13.37 -1.65 36.05
CA CYS A 667 14.47 -2.15 35.25
C CYS A 667 13.94 -2.82 33.98
N ASP A 668 13.73 -2.03 32.93
CA ASP A 668 13.40 -2.45 31.57
C ASP A 668 14.67 -2.88 30.81
N ASP A 669 15.22 -4.00 31.25
CA ASP A 669 16.58 -4.49 30.98
C ASP A 669 16.79 -4.83 29.50
N ALA A 670 16.04 -5.81 28.97
CA ALA A 670 16.17 -6.30 27.61
C ALA A 670 14.89 -6.98 27.12
N GLY A 671 14.67 -6.97 25.80
CA GLY A 671 13.50 -7.59 25.17
C GLY A 671 12.50 -6.57 24.62
N ARG A 672 11.37 -7.06 24.11
CA ARG A 672 10.26 -6.23 23.60
C ARG A 672 9.13 -6.19 24.60
N HIS A 673 8.77 -5.00 25.08
CA HIS A 673 7.74 -4.86 26.11
C HIS A 673 6.67 -3.85 25.72
N TYR A 674 5.47 -4.05 26.25
CA TYR A 674 4.35 -3.16 26.03
C TYR A 674 3.62 -2.91 27.35
N PHE A 675 3.69 -1.68 27.82
CA PHE A 675 3.04 -1.20 29.04
C PHE A 675 1.84 -0.34 28.65
N LYS A 676 0.65 -0.72 29.10
CA LYS A 676 -0.60 -0.05 28.80
C LYS A 676 -1.31 0.37 30.09
N GLU A 677 -1.76 1.61 30.17
CA GLU A 677 -2.57 2.09 31.31
C GLU A 677 -1.88 1.82 32.67
N CYS A 678 -0.55 1.86 32.71
CA CYS A 678 0.23 1.59 33.92
C CYS A 678 0.53 2.89 34.68
N TYR A 679 0.70 2.78 36.00
CA TYR A 679 1.21 3.84 36.86
C TYR A 679 2.64 3.49 37.28
N ILE A 680 3.58 4.38 37.03
CA ILE A 680 5.00 4.17 37.33
C ILE A 680 5.50 5.34 38.17
N GLU A 681 5.98 5.05 39.38
CA GLU A 681 6.40 6.04 40.36
C GLU A 681 7.88 5.90 40.73
N GLY A 682 8.59 7.03 40.77
CA GLY A 682 9.96 7.06 41.27
C GLY A 682 10.62 8.44 41.29
N SER A 683 11.91 8.46 41.60
CA SER A 683 12.71 9.68 41.76
C SER A 683 13.77 9.83 40.67
N ILE A 684 14.80 8.98 40.67
CA ILE A 684 15.95 9.05 39.76
C ILE A 684 15.95 7.81 38.88
N ASP A 685 16.05 8.01 37.57
CA ASP A 685 16.18 6.97 36.55
C ASP A 685 15.15 5.85 36.71
N PHE A 686 13.92 6.22 37.10
CA PHE A 686 12.94 5.26 37.59
C PHE A 686 12.39 4.33 36.49
N ILE A 687 12.69 4.60 35.22
CA ILE A 687 12.61 3.66 34.09
C ILE A 687 13.98 3.58 33.44
N PHE A 688 14.66 2.45 33.51
CA PHE A 688 16.02 2.33 32.98
C PHE A 688 16.29 0.98 32.32
N GLY A 689 17.29 0.94 31.43
CA GLY A 689 17.76 -0.27 30.75
C GLY A 689 17.78 -0.14 29.22
N ASN A 690 17.90 -1.27 28.52
CA ASN A 690 18.04 -1.34 27.06
C ASN A 690 16.86 -2.07 26.38
N GLY A 691 15.68 -2.10 27.02
CA GLY A 691 14.45 -2.61 26.42
C GLY A 691 14.06 -1.90 25.11
N ARG A 692 13.30 -2.62 24.27
CA ARG A 692 12.56 -2.06 23.13
C ARG A 692 11.10 -1.96 23.53
N SER A 693 10.73 -0.84 24.12
CA SER A 693 9.51 -0.77 24.92
C SER A 693 8.62 0.41 24.54
N MET A 694 7.32 0.14 24.58
CA MET A 694 6.28 1.15 24.37
C MET A 694 5.44 1.27 25.63
N TYR A 695 5.35 2.49 26.13
CA TYR A 695 4.54 2.91 27.26
C TYR A 695 3.38 3.72 26.69
N LYS A 696 2.17 3.18 26.75
CA LYS A 696 0.99 3.77 26.10
C LYS A 696 -0.10 4.06 27.13
N ASP A 697 -0.59 5.28 27.13
CA ASP A 697 -1.66 5.72 28.03
C ASP A 697 -1.27 5.54 29.52
N CYS A 698 0.03 5.62 29.86
CA CYS A 698 0.57 5.46 31.22
C CYS A 698 0.70 6.80 31.98
N GLU A 699 0.67 6.74 33.30
CA GLU A 699 1.06 7.85 34.19
C GLU A 699 2.46 7.62 34.75
N LEU A 700 3.32 8.63 34.60
CA LEU A 700 4.71 8.66 35.04
C LEU A 700 4.81 9.69 36.16
N HIS A 701 4.78 9.21 37.41
CA HIS A 701 4.62 10.04 38.59
C HIS A 701 5.94 10.20 39.33
N SER A 702 6.45 11.42 39.45
CA SER A 702 7.68 11.66 40.19
C SER A 702 7.45 11.96 41.66
N ILE A 703 8.29 11.37 42.51
CA ILE A 703 8.39 11.68 43.94
C ILE A 703 9.71 12.39 44.29
N ALA A 704 10.38 12.98 43.28
CA ALA A 704 11.64 13.68 43.51
C ALA A 704 11.41 14.95 44.33
N THR A 705 12.32 15.24 45.28
CA THR A 705 12.26 16.44 46.11
C THR A 705 13.29 17.50 45.72
N ARG A 706 14.39 17.07 45.06
CA ARG A 706 15.49 17.97 44.66
C ARG A 706 15.83 17.88 43.19
N PHE A 707 16.05 16.68 42.68
CA PHE A 707 16.32 16.42 41.28
C PHE A 707 15.90 14.99 40.95
N GLY A 708 15.31 14.78 39.77
CA GLY A 708 14.85 13.47 39.35
C GLY A 708 14.98 13.23 37.85
N SER A 709 14.78 11.98 37.44
CA SER A 709 14.75 11.61 36.03
C SER A 709 13.77 10.47 35.76
N ILE A 710 13.03 10.61 34.67
CA ILE A 710 12.03 9.62 34.26
C ILE A 710 12.71 8.40 33.65
N ALA A 711 13.50 8.63 32.61
CA ALA A 711 14.03 7.56 31.77
C ALA A 711 15.55 7.62 31.62
N ALA A 712 16.22 6.49 31.78
CA ALA A 712 17.66 6.32 31.51
C ALA A 712 17.88 5.15 30.54
N GLN A 713 17.92 5.46 29.24
CA GLN A 713 17.94 4.42 28.21
C GLN A 713 19.39 4.06 27.81
N ASP A 714 19.71 2.77 27.82
CA ASP A 714 21.09 2.27 27.75
C ASP A 714 21.51 1.69 26.39
N ARG A 715 20.95 2.19 25.29
CA ARG A 715 21.34 1.74 23.95
C ARG A 715 22.80 2.09 23.67
N LYS A 716 23.63 1.06 23.47
CA LYS A 716 25.08 1.18 23.31
C LYS A 716 25.51 1.35 21.86
N TRP A 717 24.71 0.88 20.90
CA TRP A 717 25.10 0.83 19.48
C TRP A 717 24.00 1.34 18.53
N PRO A 718 24.38 1.93 17.37
CA PRO A 718 23.41 2.51 16.43
C PRO A 718 22.55 1.47 15.72
N TYR A 719 23.01 0.23 15.56
CA TYR A 719 22.25 -0.84 14.90
C TYR A 719 21.21 -1.51 15.82
N GLU A 720 21.27 -1.27 17.13
CA GLU A 720 20.27 -1.78 18.07
C GLU A 720 18.91 -1.12 17.79
N LYS A 721 17.86 -1.95 17.81
CA LYS A 721 16.47 -1.49 17.60
C LYS A 721 15.77 -1.11 18.90
N THR A 722 16.50 -1.03 20.01
CA THR A 722 16.02 -0.75 21.38
C THR A 722 15.74 0.73 21.60
N GLY A 723 15.03 1.07 22.67
CA GLY A 723 14.62 2.43 22.98
C GLY A 723 13.26 2.46 23.66
N PHE A 724 12.96 3.60 24.28
CA PHE A 724 11.71 3.83 24.98
C PHE A 724 10.82 4.80 24.19
N ALA A 725 9.59 4.39 23.93
CA ALA A 725 8.56 5.20 23.28
C ALA A 725 7.39 5.42 24.26
N PHE A 726 7.16 6.67 24.65
CA PHE A 726 6.06 7.09 25.52
C PHE A 726 4.99 7.76 24.67
N VAL A 727 3.78 7.19 24.65
CA VAL A 727 2.70 7.61 23.76
C VAL A 727 1.44 7.88 24.57
N ARG A 728 0.93 9.13 24.51
CA ARG A 728 -0.25 9.59 25.27
C ARG A 728 -0.11 9.38 26.79
N CYS A 729 1.11 9.52 27.30
CA CYS A 729 1.37 9.45 28.73
C CYS A 729 1.07 10.77 29.42
N ARG A 730 1.05 10.74 30.76
CA ARG A 730 1.03 11.94 31.61
C ARG A 730 2.25 11.90 32.53
N VAL A 731 3.00 13.00 32.57
CA VAL A 731 4.09 13.21 33.51
C VAL A 731 3.60 14.16 34.58
N THR A 732 3.62 13.71 35.83
CA THR A 732 3.08 14.39 37.01
C THR A 732 4.02 14.24 38.20
N GLY A 733 3.73 14.89 39.33
CA GLY A 733 4.40 14.63 40.61
C GLY A 733 5.11 15.84 41.18
N THR A 734 6.32 15.66 41.71
CA THR A 734 7.09 16.72 42.37
C THR A 734 8.55 16.78 41.94
N GLY A 735 9.18 17.93 42.17
CA GLY A 735 10.62 18.16 42.00
C GLY A 735 11.02 18.44 40.55
N PRO A 736 12.16 19.11 40.32
CA PRO A 736 12.64 19.37 38.97
C PRO A 736 13.13 18.06 38.32
N LEU A 737 12.61 17.75 37.14
CA LEU A 737 12.83 16.49 36.43
C LEU A 737 13.52 16.65 35.08
N TYR A 738 14.47 15.76 34.79
CA TYR A 738 14.79 15.39 33.41
C TYR A 738 13.81 14.32 32.91
N VAL A 739 13.27 14.52 31.72
CA VAL A 739 12.41 13.53 31.07
C VAL A 739 13.22 12.37 30.49
N GLY A 740 14.52 12.55 30.27
CA GLY A 740 15.40 11.49 29.82
C GLY A 740 16.89 11.78 30.06
N ARG A 741 17.66 10.74 30.37
CA ARG A 741 19.12 10.77 30.52
C ARG A 741 19.81 9.75 29.62
N ALA A 742 20.95 10.13 29.05
CA ALA A 742 21.69 9.32 28.09
C ALA A 742 22.64 8.30 28.75
N MET A 743 22.09 7.27 29.38
CA MET A 743 22.90 6.19 29.99
C MET A 743 23.80 5.50 28.93
N GLY A 744 23.24 5.20 27.76
CA GLY A 744 23.96 4.62 26.62
C GLY A 744 24.40 5.65 25.58
N GLN A 745 25.46 5.34 24.82
CA GLN A 745 26.00 6.24 23.79
C GLN A 745 24.97 6.63 22.70
N TYR A 746 24.08 5.70 22.35
CA TYR A 746 23.05 5.88 21.32
C TYR A 746 21.66 5.84 21.94
N SER A 747 21.54 6.34 23.18
CA SER A 747 20.31 6.40 23.95
C SER A 747 19.14 6.91 23.11
N ARG A 748 17.98 6.25 23.24
CA ARG A 748 16.81 6.58 22.43
C ARG A 748 15.54 6.64 23.25
N ILE A 749 15.00 7.85 23.37
CA ILE A 749 13.81 8.17 24.17
C ILE A 749 12.93 9.10 23.35
N VAL A 750 11.66 8.73 23.15
CA VAL A 750 10.70 9.53 22.38
C VAL A 750 9.41 9.69 23.17
N PHE A 751 8.98 10.94 23.36
CA PHE A 751 7.66 11.26 23.92
C PHE A 751 6.73 11.77 22.82
N SER A 752 5.50 11.26 22.76
CA SER A 752 4.53 11.60 21.73
C SER A 752 3.13 11.78 22.31
N PHE A 753 2.51 12.93 22.06
CA PHE A 753 1.19 13.28 22.62
C PHE A 753 1.13 13.21 24.16
N THR A 754 2.27 13.38 24.82
CA THR A 754 2.40 13.28 26.28
C THR A 754 2.12 14.63 26.94
N TYR A 755 1.39 14.62 28.04
CA TYR A 755 1.20 15.78 28.92
C TYR A 755 2.38 15.89 29.89
N PHE A 756 2.94 17.08 30.06
CA PHE A 756 3.97 17.40 31.04
C PHE A 756 3.49 18.47 32.01
N ASP A 757 3.45 18.13 33.31
CA ASP A 757 3.20 19.10 34.37
C ASP A 757 4.40 20.06 34.57
N ASP A 758 4.26 21.06 35.44
CA ASP A 758 5.26 22.12 35.66
C ASP A 758 6.51 21.68 36.45
N VAL A 759 6.70 20.37 36.55
CA VAL A 759 7.79 19.69 37.24
C VAL A 759 9.04 19.48 36.38
N VAL A 760 8.95 19.70 35.06
CA VAL A 760 10.09 19.47 34.16
C VAL A 760 11.13 20.59 34.29
N ALA A 761 12.37 20.23 34.57
CA ALA A 761 13.49 21.15 34.68
C ALA A 761 13.81 21.82 33.33
N HIS A 762 14.28 23.07 33.35
CA HIS A 762 14.69 23.76 32.13
C HIS A 762 15.77 22.96 31.38
N GLY A 763 15.54 22.74 30.08
CA GLY A 763 16.43 21.92 29.25
C GLY A 763 16.12 20.43 29.28
N GLY A 764 15.25 19.95 30.19
CA GLY A 764 14.51 18.68 30.15
C GLY A 764 15.29 17.36 30.01
N TRP A 765 16.56 17.39 29.67
CA TRP A 765 17.36 16.26 29.21
C TRP A 765 18.78 16.36 29.75
N ASP A 766 19.40 15.21 30.00
CA ASP A 766 20.76 15.12 30.53
C ASP A 766 21.63 14.13 29.73
N ASP A 767 22.86 14.52 29.42
CA ASP A 767 23.80 13.69 28.67
C ASP A 767 24.66 12.77 29.58
N TRP A 768 24.23 12.58 30.82
CA TRP A 768 24.76 11.70 31.86
C TRP A 768 26.05 12.17 32.53
N ASP A 769 27.13 12.33 31.77
CA ASP A 769 28.48 12.56 32.30
C ASP A 769 29.10 13.91 31.90
N HIS A 770 28.39 14.73 31.11
CA HIS A 770 28.81 16.06 30.63
C HIS A 770 30.22 16.13 30.01
N THR A 771 30.81 14.99 29.66
CA THR A 771 32.21 14.85 29.22
C THR A 771 32.31 14.04 27.94
N SER A 772 31.29 13.25 27.62
CA SER A 772 31.22 12.42 26.42
C SER A 772 30.48 13.10 25.26
N ASN A 773 30.71 12.63 24.04
CA ASN A 773 30.03 13.10 22.83
C ASN A 773 28.59 12.57 22.69
N LYS A 774 27.94 12.12 23.78
CA LYS A 774 26.61 11.49 23.76
C LYS A 774 25.54 12.38 23.18
N ASN A 775 25.56 13.67 23.53
CA ASN A 775 24.67 14.70 22.95
C ASN A 775 24.74 14.78 21.41
N LYS A 776 25.78 14.23 20.74
CA LYS A 776 25.88 14.16 19.27
C LYS A 776 25.25 12.90 18.68
N THR A 777 25.05 11.83 19.46
CA THR A 777 24.68 10.50 18.97
C THR A 777 23.33 9.98 19.48
N VAL A 778 22.79 10.56 20.54
CA VAL A 778 21.47 10.18 21.07
C VAL A 778 20.34 10.53 20.10
N PHE A 779 19.22 9.82 20.24
CA PHE A 779 17.96 10.14 19.59
C PHE A 779 16.91 10.45 20.66
N PHE A 780 16.89 11.70 21.09
CA PHE A 780 15.86 12.24 21.98
C PHE A 780 14.90 13.10 21.19
N GLY A 781 13.61 12.95 21.45
CA GLY A 781 12.63 13.79 20.77
C GLY A 781 11.25 13.82 21.39
N VAL A 782 10.55 14.90 21.08
CA VAL A 782 9.18 15.17 21.50
C VAL A 782 8.30 15.42 20.28
N TYR A 783 7.09 14.87 20.28
CA TYR A 783 6.12 15.09 19.20
C TYR A 783 4.76 15.47 19.80
N LYS A 784 4.26 16.67 19.47
CA LYS A 784 2.94 17.16 19.90
C LYS A 784 2.66 16.99 21.41
N CYS A 785 3.69 17.14 22.24
CA CYS A 785 3.55 17.12 23.71
C CYS A 785 3.06 18.48 24.22
N TRP A 786 2.31 18.50 25.32
CA TRP A 786 1.61 19.68 25.81
C TRP A 786 1.61 19.74 27.35
N GLY A 787 1.09 20.82 27.93
CA GLY A 787 1.12 21.08 29.37
C GLY A 787 2.19 22.13 29.77
N PRO A 788 2.19 22.60 31.02
CA PRO A 788 3.06 23.69 31.48
C PRO A 788 4.57 23.33 31.40
N GLY A 789 4.95 22.06 31.59
CA GLY A 789 6.33 21.61 31.43
C GLY A 789 6.76 21.33 29.99
N ALA A 790 5.86 21.40 29.01
CA ALA A 790 6.17 21.03 27.63
C ALA A 790 7.13 22.00 26.94
N ALA A 791 7.24 23.25 27.41
CA ALA A 791 8.23 24.19 26.90
C ALA A 791 9.66 23.80 27.32
N ALA A 792 9.83 23.22 28.51
CA ALA A 792 11.13 22.87 29.08
C ALA A 792 11.82 21.69 28.36
N VAL A 793 11.05 20.85 27.67
CA VAL A 793 11.56 19.73 26.85
C VAL A 793 11.88 20.10 25.40
N ARG A 794 11.57 21.34 24.98
CA ARG A 794 11.80 21.87 23.62
C ARG A 794 13.02 22.79 23.58
N GLY A 795 13.53 23.05 22.37
CA GLY A 795 14.58 24.06 22.16
C GLY A 795 15.99 23.63 22.56
N VAL A 796 16.18 22.36 22.92
CA VAL A 796 17.49 21.79 23.28
C VAL A 796 18.14 21.26 22.00
N SER A 797 19.36 21.73 21.69
CA SER A 797 20.01 21.47 20.39
C SER A 797 20.18 19.99 20.02
N TRP A 798 20.18 19.10 21.01
CA TRP A 798 20.38 17.67 20.87
C TRP A 798 19.13 16.82 21.19
N ALA A 799 18.01 17.45 21.54
CA ALA A 799 16.69 16.82 21.65
C ALA A 799 15.70 17.47 20.67
N ARG A 800 15.17 16.68 19.75
CA ARG A 800 14.48 17.20 18.55
C ARG A 800 12.99 17.37 18.81
N GLU A 801 12.43 18.50 18.39
CA GLU A 801 11.00 18.56 18.10
C GLU A 801 10.77 17.79 16.79
N LEU A 802 10.12 16.64 16.89
CA LEU A 802 9.96 15.72 15.78
C LEU A 802 8.81 16.18 14.88
N ASP A 803 8.96 15.96 13.58
CA ASP A 803 7.83 15.97 12.66
C ASP A 803 7.13 14.61 12.68
N PHE A 804 6.02 14.52 11.94
CA PHE A 804 5.24 13.29 11.89
C PHE A 804 6.07 12.10 11.37
N GLU A 805 6.84 12.28 10.30
CA GLU A 805 7.64 11.20 9.68
C GLU A 805 8.71 10.65 10.65
N SER A 806 9.36 11.53 11.40
CA SER A 806 10.37 11.13 12.39
C SER A 806 9.76 10.49 13.64
N ALA A 807 8.57 10.94 14.05
CA ALA A 807 7.86 10.38 15.20
C ALA A 807 7.15 9.06 14.86
N HIS A 808 6.67 8.89 13.62
CA HIS A 808 5.81 7.80 13.16
C HIS A 808 6.29 6.39 13.58
N PRO A 809 7.58 6.02 13.48
CA PRO A 809 8.06 4.69 13.90
C PRO A 809 7.84 4.38 15.39
N PHE A 810 7.62 5.39 16.23
CA PHE A 810 7.45 5.29 17.68
C PHE A 810 6.00 5.47 18.13
N LEU A 811 5.05 5.77 17.22
CA LEU A 811 3.65 5.99 17.58
C LEU A 811 2.83 4.70 17.68
N ALA A 812 3.26 3.64 16.98
CA ALA A 812 2.49 2.42 16.83
C ALA A 812 3.17 1.20 17.47
N LYS A 813 2.37 0.19 17.85
CA LYS A 813 2.85 -1.08 18.43
C LYS A 813 3.83 -1.84 17.52
N SER A 814 3.95 -1.47 16.24
CA SER A 814 5.00 -1.94 15.33
C SER A 814 6.40 -1.62 15.85
N PHE A 815 6.56 -0.55 16.64
CA PHE A 815 7.81 -0.24 17.35
C PHE A 815 8.28 -1.39 18.23
N VAL A 816 7.39 -2.23 18.78
CA VAL A 816 7.77 -3.39 19.59
C VAL A 816 7.43 -4.71 18.88
N ASN A 817 7.14 -4.66 17.58
CA ASN A 817 6.60 -5.78 16.80
C ASN A 817 5.33 -6.40 17.43
N GLY A 818 4.56 -5.62 18.20
CA GLY A 818 3.47 -6.09 19.07
C GLY A 818 2.39 -6.90 18.35
N ARG A 819 2.16 -6.62 17.06
CA ARG A 819 1.22 -7.38 16.20
C ARG A 819 1.49 -8.88 16.12
N HIS A 820 2.70 -9.34 16.47
CA HIS A 820 3.09 -10.75 16.37
C HIS A 820 3.03 -11.51 17.70
N TRP A 821 2.78 -10.83 18.82
CA TRP A 821 2.93 -11.47 20.14
C TRP A 821 2.00 -10.93 21.22
N ILE A 822 1.45 -9.73 21.07
CA ILE A 822 0.37 -9.24 21.93
C ILE A 822 -0.93 -9.92 21.46
N PRO A 823 -1.68 -10.60 22.35
CA PRO A 823 -2.94 -11.24 21.99
C PRO A 823 -3.96 -10.22 21.44
N PRO A 824 -4.83 -10.60 20.50
CA PRO A 824 -5.85 -9.69 19.93
C PRO A 824 -6.79 -9.06 20.96
N SER A 825 -7.05 -9.73 22.09
CA SER A 825 -7.85 -9.18 23.20
C SER A 825 -7.17 -8.01 23.92
N ASP A 826 -5.85 -7.92 23.79
CA ASP A 826 -5.00 -6.92 24.46
C ASP A 826 -4.36 -5.93 23.45
N ALA A 827 -4.50 -6.24 22.15
CA ALA A 827 -4.04 -5.46 21.03
C ALA A 827 -5.08 -4.40 20.62
#